data_AF-A0A9D7LGI7-F1
#
_entry.id   AF-A0A9D7LGI7-F1
#
_cell.length_a   1.000
_cell.length_b   1.000
_cell.length_c   1.000
_cell.angle_alpha   90.00
_cell.angle_beta   90.00
_cell.angle_gamma   90.00
#
_symmetry.space_group_name_H-M   'P 1'
#
loop_
_entity.id
_entity.type
_entity.pdbx_description
1 polymer ?
#
loop_
_entity_poly.entity_id
_entity_poly.type
_entity_poly.pdbx_seq_one_letter_code
_entity_poly.pdbx_strand_id
1 'polypeptide(L)'
;MSSAASLPMRVLQAVWNPVRDFCGYGTDATYLWPRWLVLRAVGLVYVIIFTGIIGEGAALVGPKGIAPMAGLMTQLRDSHDSLLVAIIKAPTLFWLNASPGMVVAIQWLGLAAAVALVLNLWPRMALFTCWVSLLSFARGWVVFSEPQVDWLMLEVALLCIPFAPAGLRPGLGEKSPPWPIAVFMVRWLLFRVMFESGLAKLMSGDPHWRNFTAMDILYETAPCPTILGYLNHQMPHLWHVGEWVLTFVAELLAPLAAMFLGRRGRWFAFWSWLALQAGIQLTCNFGWLNTASIGLGLLLFDDRMLAGAAQRLRLDRLARFLADRAAKQIVPPRAAAWRRYGLATALGIHFYLSIIVFWDVTQIAKPAVVEAVAKPLKYAFDGLGSVNAFKLYSRFDPFHCVAEFVGSNDGGQTWRAYEFRYFPQQLDRIPPFIAPRFPRFEATLQILVATRSEPSAFYGIVAGHLLAQNPEVLRLFASNPFPDGPPQMIRMPGYQYKFTNLETRQQSGHYWQRTYLGEYMPMMFVSPKGEITQTFSELEQVTVKANYGNPAAQSYLGFLHVSGEEGVEKNAAEAVKWFRRAAEQGMAEAQFNLALILADGDGVPKDAAQAAHWCRLAAEQGFPPAQDRLGVMYIQGEGVARDEAEALAWFEVAARAGLAEAAGHRDYVKARATAGTIMAAEQRVRAIEELIAARNKGGEGKKQPVRAGVSSM
;
A
#
# COMPACT_ATOMS: atom_id res chain seq x y z
N MET A 1 -2.07 -60.30 32.54
CA MET A 1 -3.47 -60.24 32.05
C MET A 1 -3.59 -59.06 31.07
N SER A 2 -3.37 -59.30 29.78
CA SER A 2 -3.55 -58.28 28.74
C SER A 2 -5.02 -58.25 28.32
N SER A 3 -5.72 -57.17 28.66
CA SER A 3 -7.05 -56.90 28.14
C SER A 3 -6.97 -56.70 26.62
N ALA A 4 -7.49 -57.65 25.85
CA ALA A 4 -7.66 -57.53 24.42
C ALA A 4 -8.79 -56.53 24.14
N ALA A 5 -8.46 -55.24 24.05
CA ALA A 5 -9.39 -54.22 23.61
C ALA A 5 -10.00 -54.62 22.26
N SER A 6 -11.32 -54.52 22.14
CA SER A 6 -12.08 -54.81 20.91
C SER A 6 -11.59 -53.94 19.75
N LEU A 7 -11.75 -54.42 18.50
CA LEU A 7 -11.35 -53.70 17.29
C LEU A 7 -11.78 -52.20 17.28
N PRO A 8 -13.05 -51.83 17.63
CA PRO A 8 -13.44 -50.43 17.72
C PRO A 8 -12.71 -49.65 18.83
N MET A 9 -12.36 -50.30 19.94
CA MET A 9 -11.63 -49.67 21.04
C MET A 9 -10.15 -49.44 20.68
N ARG A 10 -9.54 -50.31 19.86
CA ARG A 10 -8.19 -50.08 19.31
C ARG A 10 -8.17 -48.92 18.31
N VAL A 11 -9.18 -48.81 17.45
CA VAL A 11 -9.32 -47.67 16.51
C VAL A 11 -9.51 -46.36 17.29
N LEU A 12 -10.39 -46.34 18.29
CA LEU A 12 -10.58 -45.17 19.15
C LEU A 12 -9.30 -44.79 19.90
N GLN A 13 -8.54 -45.76 20.42
CA GLN A 13 -7.25 -45.49 21.07
C GLN A 13 -6.19 -44.99 20.09
N ALA A 14 -6.16 -45.50 18.85
CA ALA A 14 -5.24 -45.06 17.81
C ALA A 14 -5.46 -43.59 17.42
N VAL A 15 -6.71 -43.11 17.46
CA VAL A 15 -7.05 -41.70 17.20
C VAL A 15 -6.89 -40.84 18.46
N TRP A 16 -7.32 -41.33 19.61
CA TRP A 16 -7.35 -40.56 20.86
C TRP A 16 -5.97 -40.27 21.43
N ASN A 17 -5.03 -41.22 21.37
CA ASN A 17 -3.71 -41.04 21.96
C ASN A 17 -2.92 -39.86 21.31
N PRO A 18 -2.84 -39.74 19.97
CA PRO A 18 -2.29 -38.56 19.30
C PRO A 18 -2.94 -37.24 19.71
N VAL A 19 -4.28 -37.20 19.77
CA VAL A 19 -5.04 -36.01 20.14
C VAL A 19 -4.76 -35.62 21.59
N ARG A 20 -4.77 -36.59 22.51
CA ARG A 20 -4.43 -36.38 23.92
C ARG A 20 -3.03 -35.79 24.09
N ASP A 21 -2.07 -36.30 23.32
CA ASP A 21 -0.69 -35.81 23.33
C ASP A 21 -0.57 -34.40 22.73
N PHE A 22 -1.30 -34.11 21.65
CA PHE A 22 -1.40 -32.77 21.07
C PHE A 22 -1.96 -31.75 22.07
N CYS A 23 -3.01 -32.13 22.81
CA CYS A 23 -3.61 -31.32 23.87
C CYS A 23 -2.73 -31.16 25.12
N GLY A 24 -1.55 -31.78 25.17
CA GLY A 24 -0.65 -31.69 26.32
C GLY A 24 -1.13 -32.42 27.58
N TYR A 25 -2.05 -33.38 27.43
CA TYR A 25 -2.54 -34.25 28.52
C TYR A 25 -1.80 -35.59 28.62
N GLY A 26 -0.78 -35.82 27.79
CA GLY A 26 0.05 -37.02 27.85
C GLY A 26 0.98 -36.99 29.07
N THR A 27 1.04 -38.08 29.84
CA THR A 27 1.79 -38.20 31.12
C THR A 27 3.30 -37.99 31.01
N ASP A 28 3.82 -37.98 29.79
CA ASP A 28 5.24 -37.96 29.45
C ASP A 28 5.71 -36.68 28.74
N ALA A 29 4.79 -35.80 28.36
CA ALA A 29 5.09 -34.61 27.57
C ALA A 29 5.46 -33.42 28.47
N THR A 30 6.52 -32.71 28.12
CA THR A 30 7.07 -31.59 28.89
C THR A 30 7.37 -30.44 27.92
N TYR A 31 7.07 -29.21 28.33
CA TYR A 31 6.98 -28.06 27.41
C TYR A 31 7.77 -26.85 27.89
N LEU A 32 8.90 -27.06 28.58
CA LEU A 32 9.64 -25.97 29.20
C LEU A 32 10.45 -25.15 28.20
N TRP A 33 11.24 -25.80 27.35
CA TRP A 33 12.05 -25.11 26.33
C TRP A 33 11.21 -24.50 25.22
N PRO A 34 10.27 -25.24 24.59
CA PRO A 34 9.35 -24.67 23.61
C PRO A 34 8.63 -23.43 24.15
N ARG A 35 8.19 -23.46 25.43
CA ARG A 35 7.56 -22.32 26.08
C ARG A 35 8.41 -21.06 26.03
N TRP A 36 9.66 -21.15 26.46
CA TRP A 36 10.54 -19.98 26.55
C TRP A 36 10.92 -19.43 25.18
N LEU A 37 11.13 -20.29 24.19
CA LEU A 37 11.40 -19.86 22.81
C LEU A 37 10.23 -19.05 22.26
N VAL A 38 9.00 -19.52 22.47
CA VAL A 38 7.79 -18.83 22.01
C VAL A 38 7.60 -17.50 22.73
N LEU A 39 7.75 -17.45 24.06
CA LEU A 39 7.60 -16.20 24.82
C LEU A 39 8.60 -15.12 24.37
N ARG A 40 9.85 -15.52 24.09
CA ARG A 40 10.88 -14.60 23.57
C ARG A 40 10.59 -14.16 22.15
N ALA A 41 10.15 -15.07 21.29
CA ALA A 41 9.73 -14.73 19.94
C ALA A 41 8.59 -13.69 19.99
N VAL A 42 7.55 -13.93 20.79
CA VAL A 42 6.45 -12.97 21.01
C VAL A 42 6.96 -11.63 21.56
N GLY A 43 7.92 -11.65 22.49
CA GLY A 43 8.56 -10.42 22.99
C GLY A 43 9.31 -9.63 21.91
N LEU A 44 10.09 -10.30 21.08
CA LEU A 44 10.81 -9.66 19.96
C LEU A 44 9.83 -9.04 18.96
N VAL A 45 8.72 -9.74 18.69
CA VAL A 45 7.63 -9.21 17.87
C VAL A 45 7.05 -7.94 18.47
N TYR A 46 6.74 -7.95 19.77
CA TYR A 46 6.27 -6.75 20.46
C TYR A 46 7.29 -5.61 20.42
N VAL A 47 8.59 -5.89 20.50
CA VAL A 47 9.64 -4.86 20.33
C VAL A 47 9.54 -4.23 18.95
N ILE A 48 9.44 -5.03 17.88
CA ILE A 48 9.28 -4.52 16.50
C ILE A 48 8.00 -3.69 16.38
N ILE A 49 6.89 -4.18 16.94
CA ILE A 49 5.60 -3.48 16.91
C ILE A 49 5.72 -2.13 17.64
N PHE A 50 6.18 -2.10 18.89
CA PHE A 50 6.24 -0.87 19.67
C PHE A 50 7.30 0.12 19.15
N THR A 51 8.42 -0.35 18.63
CA THR A 51 9.39 0.55 17.96
C THR A 51 8.80 1.19 16.70
N GLY A 52 8.03 0.44 15.90
CA GLY A 52 7.27 1.00 14.78
C GLY A 52 6.20 2.01 15.24
N ILE A 53 5.45 1.67 16.30
CA ILE A 53 4.47 2.59 16.92
C ILE A 53 5.12 3.89 17.37
N ILE A 54 6.29 3.84 18.01
CA ILE A 54 6.97 5.04 18.49
C ILE A 54 7.48 5.88 17.31
N GLY A 55 8.08 5.24 16.31
CA GLY A 55 8.64 5.93 15.14
C GLY A 55 7.57 6.61 14.28
N GLU A 56 6.48 5.91 13.99
CA GLU A 56 5.42 6.40 13.10
C GLU A 56 4.28 7.10 13.83
N GLY A 57 4.02 6.71 15.08
CA GLY A 57 2.96 7.30 15.90
C GLY A 57 3.19 8.78 16.17
N ALA A 58 4.45 9.24 16.22
CA ALA A 58 4.75 10.67 16.30
C ALA A 58 4.22 11.44 15.06
N ALA A 59 4.38 10.87 13.86
CA ALA A 59 3.95 11.46 12.61
C ALA A 59 2.44 11.28 12.33
N LEU A 60 1.85 10.16 12.77
CA LEU A 60 0.42 9.89 12.57
C LEU A 60 -0.46 10.58 13.61
N VAL A 61 -0.09 10.46 14.89
CA VAL A 61 -0.96 10.78 16.04
C VAL A 61 -0.31 11.69 17.09
N GLY A 62 0.92 12.14 16.86
CA GLY A 62 1.61 13.10 17.73
C GLY A 62 0.94 14.48 17.74
N PRO A 63 1.42 15.42 18.58
CA PRO A 63 0.83 16.76 18.71
C PRO A 63 0.79 17.55 17.40
N LYS A 64 1.73 17.26 16.50
CA LYS A 64 1.85 17.85 15.15
C LYS A 64 1.70 16.79 14.05
N GLY A 65 1.18 15.61 14.39
CA GLY A 65 0.99 14.52 13.44
C GLY A 65 -0.19 14.76 12.50
N ILE A 66 -0.43 13.82 11.60
CA ILE A 66 -1.46 13.92 10.56
C ILE A 66 -2.85 14.14 11.18
N ALA A 67 -3.19 13.35 12.21
CA ALA A 67 -4.41 13.52 13.01
C ALA A 67 -4.03 13.52 14.49
N PRO A 68 -4.00 14.68 15.18
CA PRO A 68 -3.70 14.73 16.61
C PRO A 68 -4.62 13.78 17.38
N MET A 69 -4.06 12.77 18.06
CA MET A 69 -4.82 11.66 18.63
C MET A 69 -5.95 12.13 19.56
N ALA A 70 -5.68 13.19 20.32
CA ALA A 70 -6.64 13.77 21.25
C ALA A 70 -7.91 14.23 20.53
N GLY A 71 -7.77 14.95 19.41
CA GLY A 71 -8.89 15.43 18.61
C GLY A 71 -9.63 14.29 17.93
N LEU A 72 -8.90 13.34 17.32
CA LEU A 72 -9.49 12.18 16.66
C LEU A 72 -10.31 11.31 17.64
N MET A 73 -9.78 11.07 18.84
CA MET A 73 -10.45 10.25 19.85
C MET A 73 -11.65 10.96 20.47
N THR A 74 -11.60 12.28 20.65
CA THR A 74 -12.78 13.06 21.05
C THR A 74 -13.87 12.96 19.98
N GLN A 75 -13.54 13.15 18.71
CA GLN A 75 -14.50 13.00 17.60
C GLN A 75 -15.10 11.59 17.52
N LEU A 76 -14.29 10.54 17.64
CA LEU A 76 -14.77 9.15 17.65
C LEU A 76 -15.64 8.82 18.86
N ARG A 77 -15.36 9.44 20.01
CA ARG A 77 -16.20 9.30 21.20
C ARG A 77 -17.54 10.01 21.01
N ASP A 78 -17.50 11.21 20.45
CA ASP A 78 -18.66 12.06 20.22
C ASP A 78 -19.55 11.55 19.06
N SER A 79 -18.99 10.76 18.14
CA SER A 79 -19.72 10.15 17.02
C SER A 79 -20.60 8.96 17.40
N HIS A 80 -20.73 8.63 18.69
CA HIS A 80 -21.52 7.50 19.17
C HIS A 80 -22.51 7.95 20.25
N ASP A 81 -23.80 7.71 20.03
CA ASP A 81 -24.90 8.19 20.90
C ASP A 81 -24.89 7.60 22.31
N SER A 82 -24.21 6.47 22.53
CA SER A 82 -24.13 5.79 23.83
C SER A 82 -22.73 5.92 24.42
N LEU A 83 -22.64 6.42 25.65
CA LEU A 83 -21.39 6.51 26.42
C LEU A 83 -20.68 5.15 26.53
N LEU A 84 -21.43 4.07 26.69
CA LEU A 84 -20.88 2.71 26.79
C LEU A 84 -20.28 2.28 25.43
N VAL A 85 -20.97 2.57 24.33
CA VAL A 85 -20.48 2.26 22.97
C VAL A 85 -19.28 3.13 22.62
N ALA A 86 -19.30 4.41 22.98
CA ALA A 86 -18.19 5.33 22.78
C ALA A 86 -16.92 4.89 23.55
N ILE A 87 -17.05 4.48 24.81
CA ILE A 87 -15.96 3.94 25.64
C ILE A 87 -15.41 2.62 25.06
N ILE A 88 -16.29 1.78 24.51
CA ILE A 88 -15.91 0.47 23.94
C ILE A 88 -15.26 0.62 22.54
N LYS A 89 -15.75 1.54 21.71
CA LYS A 89 -15.32 1.72 20.31
C LYS A 89 -14.19 2.72 20.12
N ALA A 90 -14.00 3.65 21.05
CA ALA A 90 -12.79 4.43 21.22
C ALA A 90 -12.04 3.98 22.49
N PRO A 91 -11.58 2.71 22.60
CA PRO A 91 -11.02 2.18 23.82
C PRO A 91 -9.63 2.76 24.06
N THR A 92 -9.62 3.95 24.63
CA THR A 92 -8.57 4.41 25.52
C THR A 92 -8.77 3.77 26.90
N LEU A 93 -9.00 2.45 26.94
CA LEU A 93 -9.43 1.69 28.13
C LEU A 93 -8.50 1.92 29.35
N PHE A 94 -7.28 2.41 29.09
CA PHE A 94 -6.26 2.72 30.08
C PHE A 94 -5.61 4.12 29.95
N TRP A 95 -6.13 5.00 29.10
CA TRP A 95 -5.61 6.36 29.04
C TRP A 95 -6.36 7.18 30.09
N LEU A 96 -5.69 7.50 31.20
CA LEU A 96 -6.20 8.42 32.21
C LEU A 96 -6.61 9.77 31.57
N ASN A 97 -5.98 10.16 30.44
CA ASN A 97 -6.41 11.22 29.53
C ASN A 97 -5.85 10.99 28.11
N ALA A 98 -6.43 11.64 27.09
CA ALA A 98 -5.95 11.56 25.71
C ALA A 98 -4.80 12.54 25.39
N SER A 99 -4.03 12.97 26.39
CA SER A 99 -2.93 13.92 26.16
C SER A 99 -1.81 13.26 25.33
N PRO A 100 -1.06 14.04 24.52
CA PRO A 100 0.09 13.51 23.80
C PRO A 100 1.12 12.83 24.71
N GLY A 101 1.29 13.33 25.95
CA GLY A 101 2.18 12.72 26.93
C GLY A 101 1.74 11.31 27.35
N MET A 102 0.44 11.09 27.54
CA MET A 102 -0.09 9.77 27.90
C MET A 102 0.05 8.77 26.75
N VAL A 103 -0.18 9.22 25.52
CA VAL A 103 0.06 8.41 24.31
C VAL A 103 1.50 7.94 24.28
N VAL A 104 2.47 8.86 24.38
CA VAL A 104 3.90 8.55 24.39
C VAL A 104 4.25 7.61 25.55
N ALA A 105 3.73 7.86 26.75
CA ALA A 105 4.00 7.02 27.93
C ALA A 105 3.57 5.56 27.71
N ILE A 106 2.39 5.31 27.13
CA ILE A 106 1.90 3.94 26.88
C ILE A 106 2.73 3.23 25.81
N GLN A 107 3.21 3.96 24.79
CA GLN A 107 4.10 3.40 23.77
C GLN A 107 5.41 2.92 24.38
N TRP A 108 6.06 3.76 25.19
CA TRP A 108 7.30 3.41 25.87
C TRP A 108 7.12 2.34 26.94
N LEU A 109 5.99 2.35 27.66
CA LEU A 109 5.63 1.29 28.61
C LEU A 109 5.49 -0.06 27.89
N GLY A 110 4.81 -0.06 26.74
CA GLY A 110 4.67 -1.26 25.90
C GLY A 110 6.03 -1.77 25.41
N LEU A 111 6.92 -0.87 24.94
CA LEU A 111 8.27 -1.24 24.53
C LEU A 111 9.10 -1.80 25.69
N ALA A 112 9.06 -1.16 26.86
CA ALA A 112 9.78 -1.61 28.04
C ALA A 112 9.27 -2.99 28.50
N ALA A 113 7.95 -3.22 28.47
CA ALA A 113 7.36 -4.53 28.75
C ALA A 113 7.77 -5.59 27.71
N ALA A 114 7.88 -5.23 26.43
CA ALA A 114 8.33 -6.14 25.38
C ALA A 114 9.78 -6.57 25.60
N VAL A 115 10.66 -5.62 25.91
CA VAL A 115 12.06 -5.90 26.27
C VAL A 115 12.13 -6.75 27.55
N ALA A 116 11.32 -6.44 28.56
CA ALA A 116 11.24 -7.25 29.78
C ALA A 116 10.85 -8.70 29.47
N LEU A 117 9.88 -8.92 28.58
CA LEU A 117 9.48 -10.26 28.14
C LEU A 117 10.63 -11.02 27.45
N VAL A 118 11.38 -10.36 26.55
CA VAL A 118 12.56 -10.95 25.89
C VAL A 118 13.64 -11.34 26.91
N LEU A 119 13.83 -10.51 27.93
CA LEU A 119 14.79 -10.73 29.02
C LEU A 119 14.28 -11.68 30.12
N ASN A 120 13.07 -12.25 29.97
CA ASN A 120 12.40 -13.10 30.96
C ASN A 120 12.14 -12.41 32.32
N LEU A 121 11.97 -11.08 32.31
CA LEU A 121 11.62 -10.29 33.48
C LEU A 121 10.09 -10.23 33.59
N TRP A 122 9.56 -10.85 34.64
CA TRP A 122 8.13 -10.97 34.96
C TRP A 122 7.24 -11.30 33.74
N PRO A 123 7.47 -12.43 33.03
CA PRO A 123 6.93 -12.67 31.68
C PRO A 123 5.41 -12.54 31.57
N ARG A 124 4.68 -13.01 32.58
CA ARG A 124 3.21 -12.91 32.61
C ARG A 124 2.72 -11.47 32.68
N MET A 125 3.34 -10.65 33.53
CA MET A 125 2.98 -9.23 33.64
C MET A 125 3.46 -8.47 32.41
N ALA A 126 4.68 -8.75 31.93
CA ALA A 126 5.21 -8.16 30.72
C ALA A 126 4.30 -8.40 29.50
N LEU A 127 3.83 -9.64 29.30
CA LEU A 127 2.83 -9.98 28.27
C LEU A 127 1.51 -9.23 28.45
N PHE A 128 0.98 -9.21 29.68
CA PHE A 128 -0.27 -8.51 29.97
C PHE A 128 -0.14 -7.01 29.68
N THR A 129 0.96 -6.37 30.10
CA THR A 129 1.26 -4.98 29.79
C THR A 129 1.41 -4.74 28.29
N CYS A 130 2.12 -5.61 27.56
CA CYS A 130 2.20 -5.52 26.10
C CYS A 130 0.82 -5.59 25.44
N TRP A 131 0.00 -6.55 25.88
CA TRP A 131 -1.35 -6.76 25.34
C TRP A 131 -2.25 -5.55 25.60
N VAL A 132 -2.26 -5.04 26.84
CA VAL A 132 -3.00 -3.83 27.23
C VAL A 132 -2.53 -2.59 26.46
N SER A 133 -1.22 -2.36 26.37
CA SER A 133 -0.66 -1.25 25.62
C SER A 133 -1.01 -1.33 24.13
N LEU A 134 -0.94 -2.51 23.52
CA LEU A 134 -1.30 -2.70 22.10
C LEU A 134 -2.81 -2.51 21.88
N LEU A 135 -3.65 -3.02 22.78
CA LEU A 135 -5.10 -2.87 22.70
C LEU A 135 -5.54 -1.40 22.72
N SER A 136 -4.83 -0.57 23.49
CA SER A 136 -5.07 0.87 23.59
C SER A 136 -4.84 1.63 22.27
N PHE A 137 -4.19 0.97 21.31
CA PHE A 137 -3.81 1.53 20.03
C PHE A 137 -4.59 0.86 18.88
N ALA A 138 -4.92 -0.42 19.00
CA ALA A 138 -5.61 -1.21 17.98
C ALA A 138 -6.77 -0.45 17.29
N ARG A 139 -7.71 0.13 18.05
CA ARG A 139 -8.86 0.83 17.47
C ARG A 139 -8.54 2.17 16.81
N GLY A 140 -7.63 2.96 17.37
CA GLY A 140 -7.14 4.17 16.70
C GLY A 140 -6.45 3.84 15.38
N TRP A 141 -5.77 2.69 15.31
CA TRP A 141 -5.15 2.23 14.07
C TRP A 141 -6.12 1.72 13.00
N VAL A 142 -7.30 1.21 13.37
CA VAL A 142 -8.36 0.88 12.39
C VAL A 142 -8.73 2.09 11.54
N VAL A 143 -8.64 3.31 12.08
CA VAL A 143 -8.89 4.56 11.33
C VAL A 143 -7.84 4.77 10.23
N PHE A 144 -6.58 4.46 10.52
CA PHE A 144 -5.50 4.58 9.54
C PHE A 144 -5.52 3.41 8.54
N SER A 145 -5.85 2.19 8.99
CA SER A 145 -5.97 1.01 8.13
C SER A 145 -6.63 -0.18 8.84
N GLU A 146 -7.83 -0.56 8.40
CA GLU A 146 -8.59 -1.72 8.91
C GLU A 146 -7.85 -3.08 8.74
N PRO A 147 -7.14 -3.37 7.62
CA PRO A 147 -6.40 -4.63 7.44
C PRO A 147 -5.15 -4.79 8.32
N GLN A 148 -4.69 -3.74 9.00
CA GLN A 148 -3.37 -3.70 9.63
C GLN A 148 -3.34 -4.02 11.12
N VAL A 149 -4.48 -3.96 11.81
CA VAL A 149 -4.54 -4.45 13.17
C VAL A 149 -4.51 -5.97 13.08
N ASP A 150 -3.33 -6.55 13.28
CA ASP A 150 -3.26 -8.00 13.37
C ASP A 150 -3.88 -8.44 14.69
N TRP A 151 -5.19 -8.64 14.66
CA TRP A 151 -5.95 -9.14 15.80
C TRP A 151 -5.43 -10.53 16.22
N LEU A 152 -4.73 -11.25 15.34
CA LEU A 152 -4.04 -12.48 15.70
C LEU A 152 -2.98 -12.23 16.76
N MET A 153 -2.27 -11.09 16.77
CA MET A 153 -1.32 -10.77 17.84
C MET A 153 -1.97 -10.54 19.18
N LEU A 154 -3.11 -9.84 19.19
CA LEU A 154 -3.89 -9.68 20.41
C LEU A 154 -4.40 -11.03 20.92
N GLU A 155 -4.80 -11.92 20.03
CA GLU A 155 -5.22 -13.28 20.36
C GLU A 155 -4.05 -14.15 20.88
N VAL A 156 -2.92 -14.19 20.16
CA VAL A 156 -1.70 -14.93 20.55
C VAL A 156 -1.23 -14.51 21.93
N ALA A 157 -1.15 -13.19 22.20
CA ALA A 157 -0.69 -12.70 23.47
C ALA A 157 -1.64 -13.05 24.61
N LEU A 158 -2.95 -12.89 24.41
CA LEU A 158 -3.97 -13.29 25.38
C LEU A 158 -3.85 -14.78 25.73
N LEU A 159 -3.67 -15.64 24.72
CA LEU A 159 -3.48 -17.08 24.90
C LEU A 159 -2.13 -17.44 25.55
N CYS A 160 -1.10 -16.62 25.37
CA CYS A 160 0.22 -16.82 25.98
C CYS A 160 0.31 -16.39 27.45
N ILE A 161 -0.60 -15.55 27.97
CA ILE A 161 -0.62 -15.15 29.39
C ILE A 161 -0.73 -16.38 30.34
N PRO A 162 -1.69 -17.31 30.19
CA PRO A 162 -1.76 -18.51 31.05
C PRO A 162 -0.64 -19.52 30.75
N PHE A 163 0.00 -19.42 29.59
CA PHE A 163 1.17 -20.21 29.21
C PHE A 163 2.45 -19.72 29.90
N ALA A 164 2.54 -18.42 30.21
CA ALA A 164 3.71 -17.80 30.81
C ALA A 164 3.89 -18.16 32.31
N PRO A 165 5.15 -18.36 32.76
CA PRO A 165 5.46 -18.64 34.16
C PRO A 165 5.08 -17.49 35.10
N ALA A 166 4.84 -17.82 36.37
CA ALA A 166 4.60 -16.84 37.42
C ALA A 166 5.93 -16.34 38.03
N GLY A 167 5.92 -15.17 38.65
CA GLY A 167 7.09 -14.63 39.36
C GLY A 167 7.90 -13.59 38.58
N LEU A 168 8.80 -12.91 39.30
CA LEU A 168 9.52 -11.72 38.83
C LEU A 168 10.71 -12.04 37.91
N ARG A 169 11.46 -13.12 38.17
CA ARG A 169 12.57 -13.58 37.33
C ARG A 169 12.62 -15.10 37.27
N PRO A 170 11.64 -15.74 36.61
CA PRO A 170 11.66 -17.19 36.48
C PRO A 170 12.83 -17.60 35.59
N GLY A 171 13.62 -18.58 36.04
CA GLY A 171 14.77 -19.10 35.29
C GLY A 171 14.34 -19.97 34.09
N LEU A 172 15.28 -20.21 33.17
CA LEU A 172 15.09 -21.19 32.09
C LEU A 172 14.86 -22.59 32.70
N GLY A 173 13.69 -23.18 32.44
CA GLY A 173 13.29 -24.47 33.01
C GLY A 173 12.75 -24.41 34.45
N GLU A 174 12.10 -23.31 34.86
CA GLU A 174 11.29 -23.31 36.08
C GLU A 174 10.42 -24.57 36.14
N LYS A 175 10.46 -25.30 37.27
CA LYS A 175 9.92 -26.67 37.42
C LYS A 175 8.40 -26.79 37.22
N SER A 176 7.71 -25.68 36.97
CA SER A 176 6.27 -25.65 36.70
C SER A 176 6.00 -25.76 35.18
N PRO A 177 5.46 -26.90 34.70
CA PRO A 177 5.01 -27.00 33.31
C PRO A 177 3.82 -26.06 33.06
N PRO A 178 3.63 -25.58 31.81
CA PRO A 178 2.41 -24.85 31.45
C PRO A 178 1.18 -25.73 31.61
N TRP A 179 0.02 -25.10 31.82
CA TRP A 179 -1.24 -25.83 31.95
C TRP A 179 -1.58 -26.55 30.62
N PRO A 180 -2.06 -27.81 30.65
CA PRO A 180 -2.42 -28.54 29.43
C PRO A 180 -3.37 -27.75 28.53
N ILE A 181 -4.36 -27.08 29.13
CA ILE A 181 -5.31 -26.27 28.37
C ILE A 181 -4.65 -25.07 27.68
N ALA A 182 -3.65 -24.43 28.30
CA ALA A 182 -2.91 -23.34 27.67
C ALA A 182 -2.09 -23.87 26.48
N VAL A 183 -1.43 -25.02 26.65
CA VAL A 183 -0.71 -25.70 25.55
C VAL A 183 -1.67 -26.02 24.40
N PHE A 184 -2.85 -26.56 24.71
CA PHE A 184 -3.88 -26.84 23.72
C PHE A 184 -4.33 -25.58 23.00
N MET A 185 -4.70 -24.50 23.71
CA MET A 185 -5.21 -23.28 23.09
C MET A 185 -4.21 -22.65 22.13
N VAL A 186 -2.93 -22.54 22.52
CA VAL A 186 -1.92 -21.91 21.66
C VAL A 186 -1.61 -22.78 20.43
N ARG A 187 -1.63 -24.12 20.56
CA ARG A 187 -1.50 -25.03 19.41
C ARG A 187 -2.73 -25.06 18.53
N TRP A 188 -3.91 -24.97 19.13
CA TRP A 188 -5.19 -24.93 18.44
C TRP A 188 -5.30 -23.68 17.59
N LEU A 189 -4.81 -22.54 18.08
CA LEU A 189 -4.72 -21.32 17.29
C LEU A 189 -3.90 -21.54 16.01
N LEU A 190 -2.72 -22.15 16.13
CA LEU A 190 -1.87 -22.44 14.98
C LEU A 190 -2.53 -23.42 13.99
N PHE A 191 -3.20 -24.45 14.51
CA PHE A 191 -4.01 -25.36 13.69
C PHE A 191 -5.09 -24.58 12.93
N ARG A 192 -5.87 -23.74 13.64
CA ARG A 192 -6.98 -22.96 13.10
C ARG A 192 -6.51 -22.03 11.99
N VAL A 193 -5.47 -21.23 12.26
CA VAL A 193 -4.91 -20.26 11.30
C VAL A 193 -4.51 -20.95 9.99
N MET A 194 -3.77 -22.06 10.07
CA MET A 194 -3.29 -22.76 8.88
C MET A 194 -4.43 -23.50 8.16
N PHE A 195 -5.27 -24.22 8.90
CA PHE A 195 -6.34 -25.04 8.34
C PHE A 195 -7.47 -24.23 7.73
N GLU A 196 -7.93 -23.18 8.41
CA GLU A 196 -8.95 -22.27 7.88
C GLU A 196 -8.43 -21.56 6.63
N SER A 197 -7.16 -21.13 6.61
CA SER A 197 -6.52 -20.52 5.43
C SER A 197 -6.58 -21.44 4.20
N GLY A 198 -6.20 -22.72 4.34
CA GLY A 198 -6.24 -23.69 3.24
C GLY A 198 -7.67 -24.03 2.81
N LEU A 199 -8.57 -24.24 3.77
CA LEU A 199 -9.97 -24.57 3.49
C LEU A 199 -10.66 -23.43 2.75
N ALA A 200 -10.33 -22.21 3.11
CA ALA A 200 -10.94 -21.05 2.51
C ALA A 200 -10.45 -20.79 1.08
N LYS A 201 -9.18 -21.08 0.75
CA LYS A 201 -8.70 -21.13 -0.65
C LYS A 201 -9.51 -22.12 -1.48
N LEU A 202 -9.78 -23.31 -0.94
CA LEU A 202 -10.59 -24.34 -1.59
C LEU A 202 -12.05 -23.89 -1.81
N MET A 203 -12.63 -23.19 -0.84
CA MET A 203 -14.06 -22.81 -0.85
C MET A 203 -14.34 -21.44 -1.47
N SER A 204 -13.35 -20.58 -1.66
CA SER A 204 -13.50 -19.17 -2.10
C SER A 204 -14.14 -18.99 -3.49
N GLY A 205 -14.10 -20.04 -4.30
CA GLY A 205 -14.55 -20.01 -5.69
C GLY A 205 -13.59 -19.33 -6.66
N ASP A 206 -12.41 -18.89 -6.21
CA ASP A 206 -11.40 -18.24 -7.04
C ASP A 206 -10.90 -19.21 -8.14
N PRO A 207 -10.99 -18.82 -9.43
CA PRO A 207 -10.55 -19.64 -10.55
C PRO A 207 -9.04 -19.94 -10.52
N HIS A 208 -8.20 -19.06 -9.96
CA HIS A 208 -6.75 -19.24 -9.93
C HIS A 208 -6.35 -20.42 -9.03
N TRP A 209 -7.02 -20.60 -7.90
CA TRP A 209 -6.81 -21.76 -7.03
C TRP A 209 -7.34 -23.06 -7.67
N ARG A 210 -8.44 -22.99 -8.42
CA ARG A 210 -9.05 -24.14 -9.13
C ARG A 210 -8.23 -24.61 -10.33
N ASN A 211 -7.61 -23.67 -11.04
CA ASN A 211 -6.85 -23.94 -12.27
C ASN A 211 -5.34 -24.11 -12.01
N PHE A 212 -4.91 -24.15 -10.75
CA PHE A 212 -3.51 -24.25 -10.34
C PHE A 212 -2.61 -23.09 -10.79
N THR A 213 -3.20 -21.95 -11.17
CA THR A 213 -2.45 -20.75 -11.59
C THR A 213 -2.26 -19.74 -10.46
N ALA A 214 -2.72 -20.05 -9.24
CA ALA A 214 -2.64 -19.14 -8.10
C ALA A 214 -1.20 -18.71 -7.79
N MET A 215 -0.23 -19.61 -7.95
CA MET A 215 1.18 -19.28 -7.74
C MET A 215 1.72 -18.39 -8.85
N ASP A 216 1.32 -18.61 -10.12
CA ASP A 216 1.69 -17.74 -11.25
C ASP A 216 1.33 -16.27 -10.95
N ILE A 217 0.08 -16.05 -10.49
CA ILE A 217 -0.48 -14.73 -10.18
C ILE A 217 0.03 -14.16 -8.86
N LEU A 218 0.24 -15.00 -7.84
CA LEU A 218 0.76 -14.56 -6.54
C LEU A 218 2.05 -13.75 -6.71
N TYR A 219 2.95 -14.19 -7.57
CA TYR A 219 4.22 -13.48 -7.79
C TYR A 219 4.02 -12.18 -8.57
N GLU A 220 3.10 -12.12 -9.53
CA GLU A 220 2.75 -10.88 -10.25
C GLU A 220 2.15 -9.80 -9.35
N THR A 221 1.43 -10.21 -8.31
CA THR A 221 0.60 -9.33 -7.48
C THR A 221 1.13 -9.12 -6.08
N ALA A 222 2.15 -9.89 -5.70
CA ALA A 222 2.81 -9.73 -4.42
C ALA A 222 3.33 -8.29 -4.27
N PRO A 223 3.11 -7.65 -3.11
CA PRO A 223 3.47 -6.25 -2.91
C PRO A 223 4.99 -5.99 -2.99
N CYS A 224 5.83 -7.01 -2.78
CA CYS A 224 7.28 -6.87 -2.65
C CYS A 224 8.06 -8.12 -3.12
N PRO A 225 8.03 -8.48 -4.41
CA PRO A 225 8.73 -9.67 -4.86
C PRO A 225 10.25 -9.43 -4.89
N THR A 226 11.00 -10.43 -4.43
CA THR A 226 12.46 -10.42 -4.45
C THR A 226 12.97 -10.86 -5.83
N ILE A 227 14.29 -10.80 -6.05
CA ILE A 227 14.88 -11.43 -7.25
C ILE A 227 14.57 -12.93 -7.31
N LEU A 228 14.44 -13.60 -6.17
CA LEU A 228 14.03 -15.00 -6.11
C LEU A 228 12.56 -15.14 -6.52
N GLY A 229 11.67 -14.24 -6.10
CA GLY A 229 10.27 -14.21 -6.55
C GLY A 229 10.14 -14.01 -8.06
N TYR A 230 10.92 -13.08 -8.63
CA TYR A 230 10.98 -12.88 -10.07
C TYR A 230 11.46 -14.14 -10.80
N LEU A 231 12.58 -14.72 -10.39
CA LEU A 231 13.10 -15.94 -11.00
C LEU A 231 12.12 -17.11 -10.85
N ASN A 232 11.45 -17.18 -9.70
CA ASN A 232 10.43 -18.17 -9.44
C ASN A 232 9.26 -18.01 -10.41
N HIS A 233 8.78 -16.79 -10.64
CA HIS A 233 7.73 -16.49 -11.63
C HIS A 233 8.12 -16.85 -13.08
N GLN A 234 9.41 -16.84 -13.43
CA GLN A 234 9.88 -17.28 -14.76
C GLN A 234 9.94 -18.82 -14.88
N MET A 235 9.59 -19.58 -13.84
CA MET A 235 9.62 -21.03 -13.89
C MET A 235 8.44 -21.58 -14.71
N PRO A 236 8.56 -22.79 -15.30
CA PRO A 236 7.45 -23.41 -16.02
C PRO A 236 6.25 -23.64 -15.09
N HIS A 237 5.02 -23.55 -15.61
CA HIS A 237 3.78 -23.75 -14.84
C HIS A 237 3.78 -25.03 -13.97
N LEU A 238 4.43 -26.12 -14.40
CA LEU A 238 4.56 -27.35 -13.58
C LEU A 238 5.26 -27.11 -12.23
N TRP A 239 6.22 -26.19 -12.16
CA TRP A 239 6.87 -25.76 -10.93
C TRP A 239 5.86 -25.10 -9.99
N HIS A 240 5.04 -24.19 -10.52
CA HIS A 240 4.00 -23.47 -9.79
C HIS A 240 2.87 -24.39 -9.29
N VAL A 241 2.52 -25.43 -10.05
CA VAL A 241 1.65 -26.53 -9.57
C VAL A 241 2.28 -27.22 -8.35
N GLY A 242 3.61 -27.45 -8.37
CA GLY A 242 4.33 -28.00 -7.22
C GLY A 242 4.27 -27.11 -5.98
N GLU A 243 4.41 -25.80 -6.14
CA GLU A 243 4.26 -24.81 -5.06
C GLU A 243 2.83 -24.77 -4.51
N TRP A 244 1.83 -24.87 -5.40
CA TRP A 244 0.42 -25.01 -5.02
C TRP A 244 0.23 -26.27 -4.17
N VAL A 245 0.78 -27.42 -4.58
CA VAL A 245 0.68 -28.67 -3.81
C VAL A 245 1.35 -28.50 -2.45
N LEU A 246 2.55 -27.91 -2.40
CA LEU A 246 3.24 -27.62 -1.15
C LEU A 246 2.40 -26.74 -0.22
N THR A 247 1.71 -25.75 -0.77
CA THR A 247 0.81 -24.86 -0.03
C THR A 247 -0.34 -25.63 0.59
N PHE A 248 -1.05 -26.47 -0.16
CA PHE A 248 -2.14 -27.30 0.38
C PHE A 248 -1.66 -28.39 1.34
N VAL A 249 -0.48 -28.97 1.11
CA VAL A 249 0.15 -29.91 2.05
C VAL A 249 0.41 -29.20 3.38
N ALA A 250 0.97 -28.00 3.33
CA ALA A 250 1.25 -27.20 4.52
C ALA A 250 -0.03 -26.66 5.19
N GLU A 251 -1.05 -26.24 4.45
CA GLU A 251 -2.23 -25.58 5.04
C GLU A 251 -3.36 -26.55 5.38
N LEU A 252 -3.48 -27.71 4.73
CA LEU A 252 -4.53 -28.71 5.04
C LEU A 252 -3.97 -29.98 5.68
N LEU A 253 -2.98 -30.62 5.06
CA LEU A 253 -2.51 -31.94 5.50
C LEU A 253 -1.64 -31.85 6.76
N ALA A 254 -0.74 -30.87 6.86
CA ALA A 254 0.15 -30.68 8.00
C ALA A 254 -0.61 -30.39 9.31
N PRO A 255 -1.62 -29.51 9.38
CA PRO A 255 -2.41 -29.33 10.61
C PRO A 255 -3.12 -30.61 11.05
N LEU A 256 -3.71 -31.36 10.11
CA LEU A 256 -4.35 -32.66 10.41
C LEU A 256 -3.31 -33.67 10.90
N ALA A 257 -2.15 -33.75 10.25
CA ALA A 257 -1.05 -34.62 10.67
C ALA A 257 -0.57 -34.26 12.09
N ALA A 258 -0.44 -32.97 12.41
CA ALA A 258 -0.04 -32.50 13.73
C ALA A 258 -1.00 -32.96 14.83
N MET A 259 -2.29 -33.05 14.53
CA MET A 259 -3.33 -33.47 15.47
C MET A 259 -3.46 -35.00 15.57
N PHE A 260 -3.43 -35.71 14.45
CA PHE A 260 -3.83 -37.14 14.38
C PHE A 260 -2.67 -38.12 14.23
N LEU A 261 -1.47 -37.70 13.81
CA LEU A 261 -0.32 -38.60 13.58
C LEU A 261 0.77 -38.50 14.67
N GLY A 262 0.44 -37.90 15.81
CA GLY A 262 1.29 -37.84 17.00
C GLY A 262 2.64 -37.15 16.73
N ARG A 263 3.72 -37.63 17.36
CA ARG A 263 5.06 -36.99 17.24
C ARG A 263 5.57 -36.93 15.80
N ARG A 264 5.33 -37.97 14.99
CA ARG A 264 5.77 -38.00 13.58
C ARG A 264 5.01 -36.96 12.76
N GLY A 265 3.70 -36.87 12.98
CA GLY A 265 2.85 -35.83 12.38
C GLY A 265 3.27 -34.41 12.73
N ARG A 266 3.62 -34.17 14.00
CA ARG A 266 4.11 -32.85 14.44
C ARG A 266 5.45 -32.45 13.81
N TRP A 267 6.37 -33.41 13.64
CA TRP A 267 7.60 -33.17 12.88
C TRP A 267 7.32 -32.84 11.43
N PHE A 268 6.47 -33.64 10.77
CA PHE A 268 6.05 -33.39 9.39
C PHE A 268 5.45 -31.99 9.25
N ALA A 269 4.49 -31.64 10.11
CA ALA A 269 3.83 -30.34 10.07
C ALA A 269 4.80 -29.17 10.23
N PHE A 270 5.71 -29.24 11.21
CA PHE A 270 6.72 -28.21 11.41
C PHE A 270 7.60 -28.01 10.18
N TRP A 271 8.12 -29.10 9.60
CA TRP A 271 8.99 -28.99 8.42
C TRP A 271 8.24 -28.52 7.17
N SER A 272 7.00 -28.99 6.96
CA SER A 272 6.15 -28.50 5.87
C SER A 272 5.87 -27.01 5.99
N TRP A 273 5.54 -26.53 7.20
CA TRP A 273 5.34 -25.10 7.45
C TRP A 273 6.63 -24.31 7.32
N LEU A 274 7.75 -24.78 7.89
CA LEU A 274 9.03 -24.10 7.76
C LEU A 274 9.44 -23.96 6.30
N ALA A 275 9.28 -25.03 5.50
CA ALA A 275 9.60 -25.00 4.07
C ALA A 275 8.72 -24.00 3.31
N LEU A 276 7.39 -24.06 3.48
CA LEU A 276 6.46 -23.13 2.84
C LEU A 276 6.77 -21.69 3.23
N GLN A 277 6.89 -21.42 4.54
CA GLN A 277 7.07 -20.07 5.06
C GLN A 277 8.45 -19.50 4.70
N ALA A 278 9.50 -20.32 4.71
CA ALA A 278 10.81 -19.90 4.21
C ALA A 278 10.76 -19.57 2.72
N GLY A 279 10.06 -20.38 1.91
CA GLY A 279 9.82 -20.10 0.50
C GLY A 279 9.16 -18.74 0.30
N ILE A 280 8.02 -18.50 0.94
CA ILE A 280 7.28 -17.25 0.85
C ILE A 280 8.12 -16.03 1.31
N GLN A 281 8.89 -16.18 2.39
CA GLN A 281 9.78 -15.11 2.87
C GLN A 281 10.90 -14.79 1.87
N LEU A 282 11.47 -15.82 1.23
CA LEU A 282 12.51 -15.65 0.23
C LEU A 282 11.98 -15.06 -1.08
N THR A 283 10.74 -15.37 -1.48
CA THR A 283 10.21 -15.03 -2.81
C THR A 283 9.28 -13.81 -2.83
N CYS A 284 8.35 -13.68 -1.87
CA CYS A 284 7.29 -12.66 -1.91
C CYS A 284 7.34 -11.62 -0.79
N ASN A 285 8.33 -11.68 0.12
CA ASN A 285 8.45 -10.76 1.26
C ASN A 285 7.10 -10.55 1.99
N PHE A 286 6.30 -11.61 2.13
CA PHE A 286 5.03 -11.50 2.83
C PHE A 286 5.31 -11.44 4.34
N GLY A 287 4.96 -10.29 4.92
CA GLY A 287 4.49 -10.06 6.28
C GLY A 287 5.05 -10.88 7.44
N TRP A 288 5.29 -10.20 8.55
CA TRP A 288 5.68 -10.77 9.83
C TRP A 288 4.78 -11.95 10.33
N LEU A 289 3.53 -12.10 9.84
CA LEU A 289 2.64 -13.24 10.10
C LEU A 289 3.28 -14.59 9.70
N ASN A 290 4.00 -14.63 8.58
CA ASN A 290 4.66 -15.83 8.07
C ASN A 290 5.89 -16.20 8.92
N THR A 291 6.63 -15.20 9.39
CA THR A 291 7.72 -15.39 10.37
C THR A 291 7.19 -15.83 11.74
N ALA A 292 6.05 -15.28 12.17
CA ALA A 292 5.36 -15.69 13.38
C ALA A 292 4.88 -17.14 13.28
N SER A 293 4.38 -17.58 12.13
CA SER A 293 3.99 -18.98 11.88
C SER A 293 5.15 -19.96 12.05
N ILE A 294 6.37 -19.61 11.62
CA ILE A 294 7.58 -20.42 11.87
C ILE A 294 7.87 -20.52 13.38
N GLY A 295 7.81 -19.38 14.08
CA GLY A 295 8.01 -19.32 15.54
C GLY A 295 6.94 -20.09 16.33
N LEU A 296 5.67 -19.97 15.91
CA LEU A 296 4.54 -20.72 16.45
C LEU A 296 4.68 -22.22 16.13
N GLY A 297 5.29 -22.60 15.01
CA GLY A 297 5.63 -23.99 14.70
C GLY A 297 6.41 -24.68 15.81
N LEU A 298 7.24 -23.95 16.57
CA LEU A 298 7.96 -24.49 17.73
C LEU A 298 7.03 -25.00 18.84
N LEU A 299 5.79 -24.52 18.89
CA LEU A 299 4.77 -25.00 19.82
C LEU A 299 4.41 -26.46 19.59
N LEU A 300 4.65 -27.02 18.40
CA LEU A 300 4.40 -28.43 18.12
C LEU A 300 5.37 -29.37 18.85
N PHE A 301 6.46 -28.85 19.40
CA PHE A 301 7.48 -29.66 20.06
C PHE A 301 7.27 -29.80 21.57
N ASP A 302 7.81 -30.90 22.11
CA ASP A 302 7.99 -31.16 23.54
C ASP A 302 9.50 -31.33 23.83
N ASP A 303 9.91 -31.22 25.10
CA ASP A 303 11.32 -31.28 25.49
C ASP A 303 11.98 -32.62 25.09
N ARG A 304 11.22 -33.73 25.04
CA ARG A 304 11.74 -35.04 24.61
C ARG A 304 11.97 -35.08 23.11
N MET A 305 11.10 -34.46 22.32
CA MET A 305 11.31 -34.30 20.87
C MET A 305 12.58 -33.49 20.61
N LEU A 306 12.80 -32.40 21.34
CA LEU A 306 14.01 -31.58 21.22
C LEU A 306 15.27 -32.32 21.66
N ALA A 307 15.23 -33.01 22.81
CA ALA A 307 16.35 -33.82 23.29
C ALA A 307 16.69 -34.96 22.32
N GLY A 308 15.66 -35.64 21.79
CA GLY A 308 15.84 -36.70 20.78
C GLY A 308 16.38 -36.17 19.45
N ALA A 309 15.98 -34.96 19.04
CA ALA A 309 16.56 -34.30 17.87
C ALA A 309 18.03 -33.95 18.09
N ALA A 310 18.37 -33.36 19.24
CA ALA A 310 19.75 -33.05 19.60
C ALA A 310 20.63 -34.32 19.63
N GLN A 311 20.10 -35.43 20.14
CA GLN A 311 20.81 -36.71 20.13
C GLN A 311 21.06 -37.24 18.71
N ARG A 312 20.06 -37.18 17.82
CA ARG A 312 20.22 -37.58 16.41
C ARG A 312 21.24 -36.70 15.66
N LEU A 313 21.31 -35.43 16.01
CA LEU A 313 22.29 -34.47 15.48
C LEU A 313 23.67 -34.59 16.16
N ARG A 314 23.90 -35.58 17.04
CA ARG A 314 25.15 -35.80 17.78
C ARG A 314 25.55 -34.62 18.67
N LEU A 315 24.58 -33.87 19.18
CA LEU A 315 24.77 -32.76 20.11
C LEU A 315 24.59 -33.24 21.56
N ASP A 316 25.45 -34.16 22.02
CA ASP A 316 25.25 -34.91 23.29
C ASP A 316 25.20 -34.03 24.54
N ARG A 317 25.92 -32.90 24.55
CA ARG A 317 25.86 -31.93 25.66
C ARG A 317 24.49 -31.26 25.72
N LEU A 318 23.95 -30.87 24.58
CA LEU A 318 22.63 -30.25 24.47
C LEU A 318 21.51 -31.24 24.78
N ALA A 319 21.61 -32.48 24.27
CA ALA A 319 20.63 -33.53 24.52
C ALA A 319 20.50 -33.83 26.03
N ARG A 320 21.64 -34.00 26.73
CA ARG A 320 21.65 -34.17 28.19
C ARG A 320 21.08 -32.96 28.92
N PHE A 321 21.52 -31.76 28.56
CA PHE A 321 21.03 -30.52 29.17
C PHE A 321 19.51 -30.33 29.03
N LEU A 322 18.94 -30.64 27.86
CA LEU A 322 17.48 -30.59 27.63
C LEU A 322 16.76 -31.67 28.45
N ALA A 323 17.30 -32.89 28.49
CA ALA A 323 16.72 -34.01 29.23
C ALA A 323 16.72 -33.79 30.74
N ASP A 324 17.82 -33.28 31.31
CA ASP A 324 17.99 -33.03 32.75
C ASP A 324 17.05 -31.92 33.25
N ARG A 325 16.70 -30.97 32.38
CA ARG A 325 15.81 -29.85 32.71
C ARG A 325 14.34 -30.13 32.42
N ALA A 326 14.01 -31.23 31.74
CA ALA A 326 12.62 -31.62 31.49
C ALA A 326 11.95 -32.05 32.82
N ALA A 327 11.14 -31.18 33.41
CA ALA A 327 10.40 -31.49 34.63
C ALA A 327 9.22 -32.42 34.29
N LYS A 328 9.03 -33.53 35.02
CA LYS A 328 7.83 -34.37 34.86
C LYS A 328 6.57 -33.52 35.02
N GLN A 329 5.62 -33.69 34.10
CA GLN A 329 4.37 -32.95 34.16
C GLN A 329 3.57 -33.43 35.38
N ILE A 330 3.40 -32.54 36.36
CA ILE A 330 2.50 -32.80 37.48
C ILE A 330 1.10 -32.46 36.99
N VAL A 331 0.22 -33.46 36.91
CA VAL A 331 -1.20 -33.23 36.64
C VAL A 331 -1.71 -32.32 37.76
N PRO A 332 -2.16 -31.09 37.45
CA PRO A 332 -2.66 -30.20 38.49
C PRO A 332 -3.88 -30.85 39.16
N PRO A 333 -4.07 -30.66 40.48
CA PRO A 333 -5.26 -31.16 41.17
C PRO A 333 -6.52 -30.66 40.45
N ARG A 334 -7.58 -31.48 40.42
CA ARG A 334 -8.85 -31.12 39.76
C ARG A 334 -9.31 -29.75 40.29
N ALA A 335 -9.36 -28.76 39.38
CA ALA A 335 -9.83 -27.43 39.74
C ALA A 335 -11.26 -27.49 40.32
N ALA A 336 -11.61 -26.55 41.19
CA ALA A 336 -12.96 -26.41 41.71
C ALA A 336 -13.98 -26.38 40.56
N ALA A 337 -15.14 -26.99 40.75
CA ALA A 337 -16.13 -27.20 39.68
C ALA A 337 -16.48 -25.90 38.94
N TRP A 338 -16.65 -24.79 39.67
CA TRP A 338 -16.94 -23.47 39.10
C TRP A 338 -15.84 -22.94 38.16
N ARG A 339 -14.55 -23.18 38.45
CA ARG A 339 -13.44 -22.79 37.55
C ARG A 339 -13.43 -23.62 36.28
N ARG A 340 -13.78 -24.91 36.38
CA ARG A 340 -13.91 -25.81 35.22
C ARG A 340 -15.08 -25.43 34.34
N TYR A 341 -16.25 -25.17 34.92
CA TYR A 341 -17.42 -24.74 34.18
C TYR A 341 -17.21 -23.35 33.56
N GLY A 342 -16.65 -22.39 34.29
CA GLY A 342 -16.34 -21.06 33.74
C GLY A 342 -15.38 -21.12 32.56
N LEU A 343 -14.31 -21.93 32.65
CA LEU A 343 -13.37 -22.10 31.55
C LEU A 343 -13.97 -22.85 30.36
N ALA A 344 -14.74 -23.91 30.60
CA ALA A 344 -15.42 -24.67 29.55
C ALA A 344 -16.44 -23.79 28.80
N THR A 345 -17.19 -22.95 29.52
CA THR A 345 -18.12 -21.97 28.94
C THR A 345 -17.36 -20.93 28.11
N ALA A 346 -16.27 -20.37 28.62
CA ALA A 346 -15.45 -19.41 27.88
C ALA A 346 -14.85 -20.01 26.59
N LEU A 347 -14.35 -21.25 26.65
CA LEU A 347 -13.82 -21.98 25.51
C LEU A 347 -14.92 -22.34 24.50
N GLY A 348 -16.09 -22.75 24.98
CA GLY A 348 -17.24 -23.05 24.13
C GLY A 348 -17.74 -21.80 23.40
N ILE A 349 -17.80 -20.66 24.09
CA ILE A 349 -18.11 -19.35 23.49
C ILE A 349 -17.06 -19.00 22.43
N HIS A 350 -15.77 -19.11 22.75
CA HIS A 350 -14.70 -18.79 21.79
C HIS A 350 -14.74 -19.69 20.54
N PHE A 351 -14.93 -21.00 20.72
CA PHE A 351 -15.07 -21.96 19.62
C PHE A 351 -16.29 -21.64 18.74
N TYR A 352 -17.44 -21.37 19.36
CA TYR A 352 -18.67 -21.01 18.66
C TYR A 352 -18.54 -19.68 17.89
N LEU A 353 -17.95 -18.66 18.51
CA LEU A 353 -17.67 -17.37 17.86
C LEU A 353 -16.68 -17.53 16.70
N SER A 354 -15.67 -18.39 16.84
CA SER A 354 -14.71 -18.68 15.77
C SER A 354 -15.41 -19.32 14.56
N ILE A 355 -16.33 -20.26 14.79
CA ILE A 355 -17.14 -20.87 13.72
C ILE A 355 -18.03 -19.84 13.04
N ILE A 356 -18.68 -18.95 13.79
CA ILE A 356 -19.53 -17.89 13.21
C ILE A 356 -18.71 -16.98 12.31
N VAL A 357 -17.50 -16.59 12.75
CA VAL A 357 -16.63 -15.71 11.96
C VAL A 357 -16.10 -16.43 10.71
N PHE A 358 -15.72 -17.70 10.83
CA PHE A 358 -15.39 -18.54 9.67
C PHE A 358 -16.54 -18.58 8.65
N TRP A 359 -17.79 -18.66 9.14
CA TRP A 359 -18.98 -18.69 8.30
C TRP A 359 -19.25 -17.34 7.59
N ASP A 360 -19.11 -16.22 8.31
CA ASP A 360 -19.22 -14.86 7.75
C ASP A 360 -18.19 -14.61 6.64
N VAL A 361 -16.98 -15.13 6.85
CA VAL A 361 -15.85 -15.01 5.94
C VAL A 361 -16.04 -15.85 4.67
N THR A 362 -16.66 -17.02 4.79
CA THR A 362 -16.80 -17.98 3.67
C THR A 362 -18.07 -17.78 2.84
N GLN A 363 -18.95 -16.85 3.21
CA GLN A 363 -20.20 -16.54 2.49
C GLN A 363 -21.14 -17.75 2.28
N ILE A 364 -21.04 -18.77 3.14
CA ILE A 364 -21.93 -19.93 3.12
C ILE A 364 -23.30 -19.50 3.70
N ALA A 365 -24.42 -20.03 3.20
CA ALA A 365 -25.76 -19.61 3.62
C ALA A 365 -26.06 -19.97 5.09
N LYS A 366 -26.37 -18.98 5.94
CA LYS A 366 -26.58 -19.19 7.39
C LYS A 366 -27.94 -19.83 7.71
N PRO A 367 -28.01 -20.78 8.67
CA PRO A 367 -29.28 -21.17 9.28
C PRO A 367 -29.84 -20.04 10.16
N ALA A 368 -31.14 -19.74 10.06
CA ALA A 368 -31.81 -18.62 10.75
C ALA A 368 -31.66 -18.60 12.29
N VAL A 369 -31.50 -19.78 12.91
CA VAL A 369 -31.33 -19.92 14.37
C VAL A 369 -29.97 -19.38 14.86
N VAL A 370 -28.93 -19.50 14.05
CA VAL A 370 -27.57 -19.03 14.38
C VAL A 370 -27.52 -17.50 14.39
N GLU A 371 -28.27 -16.86 13.50
CA GLU A 371 -28.31 -15.40 13.39
C GLU A 371 -29.02 -14.74 14.58
N ALA A 372 -30.12 -15.31 15.06
CA ALA A 372 -30.87 -14.79 16.20
C ALA A 372 -30.08 -14.81 17.52
N VAL A 373 -29.25 -15.84 17.75
CA VAL A 373 -28.43 -15.99 18.97
C VAL A 373 -27.12 -15.22 18.86
N ALA A 374 -26.52 -15.15 17.66
CA ALA A 374 -25.26 -14.47 17.44
C ALA A 374 -25.41 -12.94 17.45
N LYS A 375 -26.53 -12.37 17.01
CA LYS A 375 -26.70 -10.92 16.83
C LYS A 375 -26.52 -10.09 18.10
N PRO A 376 -27.07 -10.46 19.28
CA PRO A 376 -26.86 -9.72 20.53
C PRO A 376 -25.41 -9.79 21.05
N LEU A 377 -24.78 -10.96 20.94
CA LEU A 377 -23.37 -11.16 21.31
C LEU A 377 -22.45 -10.41 20.34
N LYS A 378 -22.70 -10.51 19.03
CA LYS A 378 -21.97 -9.81 17.99
C LYS A 378 -22.05 -8.31 18.22
N TYR A 379 -23.24 -7.76 18.53
CA TYR A 379 -23.42 -6.35 18.86
C TYR A 379 -22.68 -5.91 20.13
N ALA A 380 -22.70 -6.72 21.20
CA ALA A 380 -22.01 -6.41 22.45
C ALA A 380 -20.46 -6.48 22.36
N PHE A 381 -19.95 -7.29 21.43
CA PHE A 381 -18.52 -7.44 21.16
C PHE A 381 -18.06 -6.79 19.84
N ASP A 382 -18.96 -6.07 19.15
CA ASP A 382 -18.71 -5.34 17.89
C ASP A 382 -17.87 -4.10 18.20
N GLY A 383 -16.55 -4.27 18.28
CA GLY A 383 -15.69 -3.29 18.96
C GLY A 383 -14.55 -3.91 19.74
N LEU A 384 -14.80 -5.09 20.33
CA LEU A 384 -13.87 -5.80 21.21
C LEU A 384 -13.37 -7.12 20.60
N GLY A 385 -13.86 -7.47 19.41
CA GLY A 385 -13.47 -8.70 18.73
C GLY A 385 -11.96 -8.76 18.46
N SER A 386 -11.26 -9.61 19.23
CA SER A 386 -10.02 -10.24 18.77
C SER A 386 -10.28 -11.35 17.75
N VAL A 387 -11.56 -11.60 17.43
CA VAL A 387 -11.97 -12.62 16.47
C VAL A 387 -11.80 -12.01 15.09
N ASN A 388 -10.62 -12.24 14.51
CA ASN A 388 -10.27 -11.87 13.15
C ASN A 388 -11.42 -12.26 12.21
N ALA A 389 -12.15 -11.29 11.66
CA ALA A 389 -12.78 -11.50 10.36
C ALA A 389 -11.60 -11.63 9.39
N PHE A 390 -11.13 -12.86 9.17
CA PHE A 390 -10.15 -13.15 8.14
C PHE A 390 -10.79 -12.71 6.82
N LYS A 391 -10.60 -11.45 6.40
CA LYS A 391 -10.85 -11.08 5.01
C LYS A 391 -9.94 -11.98 4.23
N LEU A 392 -10.58 -12.90 3.53
CA LEU A 392 -9.92 -13.98 2.87
C LEU A 392 -9.02 -13.41 1.79
N TYR A 393 -7.72 -13.32 2.06
CA TYR A 393 -6.67 -13.15 1.05
C TYR A 393 -6.63 -14.34 0.06
N SER A 394 -7.63 -15.22 0.06
CA SER A 394 -7.77 -16.30 -0.91
C SER A 394 -8.12 -15.81 -2.30
N ARG A 395 -8.51 -14.54 -2.47
CA ARG A 395 -8.72 -13.97 -3.78
C ARG A 395 -7.47 -13.23 -4.23
N PHE A 396 -6.89 -13.69 -5.33
CA PHE A 396 -5.80 -12.97 -5.99
C PHE A 396 -6.36 -12.09 -7.07
N ASP A 397 -6.05 -10.79 -6.99
CA ASP A 397 -6.25 -9.90 -8.13
C ASP A 397 -5.22 -10.24 -9.22
N PRO A 398 -5.49 -9.97 -10.50
CA PRO A 398 -4.55 -10.25 -11.60
C PRO A 398 -3.49 -9.17 -11.78
N PHE A 399 -3.39 -8.21 -10.86
CA PHE A 399 -2.44 -7.13 -10.89
C PHE A 399 -2.20 -6.53 -9.51
N HIS A 400 -1.03 -5.88 -9.36
CA HIS A 400 -0.74 -5.09 -8.17
C HIS A 400 -1.19 -3.65 -8.37
N CYS A 401 -1.87 -3.04 -7.40
CA CYS A 401 -2.25 -1.62 -7.46
C CYS A 401 -1.56 -0.81 -6.36
N VAL A 402 -1.16 0.40 -6.71
CA VAL A 402 -0.49 1.33 -5.80
C VAL A 402 -0.95 2.75 -6.06
N ALA A 403 -0.97 3.57 -5.02
CA ALA A 403 -1.17 5.00 -5.13
C ALA A 403 0.01 5.73 -4.48
N GLU A 404 0.46 6.82 -5.11
CA GLU A 404 1.65 7.56 -4.71
C GLU A 404 1.32 9.04 -4.53
N PHE A 405 1.83 9.68 -3.47
CA PHE A 405 1.72 11.14 -3.37
C PHE A 405 2.67 11.79 -4.36
N VAL A 406 2.15 12.63 -5.25
CA VAL A 406 2.96 13.45 -6.16
C VAL A 406 2.63 14.92 -5.96
N GLY A 407 3.65 15.74 -5.84
CA GLY A 407 3.52 17.19 -5.72
C GLY A 407 3.95 17.92 -6.99
N SER A 408 3.55 19.18 -7.11
CA SER A 408 4.06 20.13 -8.11
C SER A 408 4.13 21.53 -7.51
N ASN A 409 5.12 22.30 -7.94
CA ASN A 409 5.33 23.70 -7.56
C ASN A 409 5.41 24.65 -8.79
N ASP A 410 5.03 24.17 -9.97
CA ASP A 410 5.13 24.88 -11.27
C ASP A 410 3.81 24.86 -12.06
N GLY A 411 2.68 24.86 -11.34
CA GLY A 411 1.36 24.76 -11.95
C GLY A 411 1.01 23.37 -12.49
N GLY A 412 1.68 22.31 -12.04
CA GLY A 412 1.40 20.95 -12.50
C GLY A 412 2.08 20.61 -13.83
N GLN A 413 3.12 21.33 -14.22
CA GLN A 413 3.94 21.02 -15.39
C GLN A 413 4.88 19.85 -15.08
N THR A 414 5.51 19.86 -13.91
CA THR A 414 6.30 18.74 -13.40
C THR A 414 5.70 18.18 -12.12
N TRP A 415 5.65 16.85 -12.03
CA TRP A 415 5.18 16.12 -10.87
C TRP A 415 6.32 15.32 -10.27
N ARG A 416 6.56 15.51 -8.96
CA ARG A 416 7.60 14.80 -8.22
C ARG A 416 6.97 13.94 -7.14
N ALA A 417 7.33 12.67 -7.12
CA ALA A 417 6.80 11.72 -6.14
C ALA A 417 7.46 11.89 -4.77
N TYR A 418 6.67 11.75 -3.71
CA TYR A 418 7.14 11.55 -2.36
C TYR A 418 7.50 10.07 -2.17
N GLU A 419 8.76 9.72 -2.44
CA GLU A 419 9.23 8.34 -2.32
C GLU A 419 9.15 7.84 -0.87
N PHE A 420 8.60 6.65 -0.64
CA PHE A 420 8.68 6.02 0.68
C PHE A 420 10.08 5.47 0.95
N ARG A 421 10.53 5.51 2.21
CA ARG A 421 11.90 5.15 2.60
C ARG A 421 12.28 3.71 2.22
N TYR A 422 11.30 2.82 2.12
CA TYR A 422 11.52 1.42 1.81
C TYR A 422 10.65 0.96 0.63
N PHE A 423 10.42 1.87 -0.32
CA PHE A 423 9.58 1.59 -1.47
C PHE A 423 10.26 0.62 -2.43
N PRO A 424 9.64 -0.55 -2.71
CA PRO A 424 10.30 -1.58 -3.48
C PRO A 424 10.25 -1.43 -5.01
N GLN A 425 9.56 -0.42 -5.53
CA GLN A 425 8.98 -0.53 -6.89
C GLN A 425 9.48 0.55 -7.85
N GLN A 426 10.75 0.95 -7.75
CA GLN A 426 11.38 1.64 -8.88
C GLN A 426 11.39 0.69 -10.09
N LEU A 427 10.95 1.18 -11.26
CA LEU A 427 10.70 0.34 -12.45
C LEU A 427 11.91 -0.49 -12.87
N ASP A 428 13.11 0.04 -12.62
CA ASP A 428 14.42 -0.50 -12.98
C ASP A 428 15.16 -1.18 -11.81
N ARG A 429 14.62 -1.17 -10.58
CA ARG A 429 15.38 -1.60 -9.40
C ARG A 429 14.57 -2.50 -8.47
N ILE A 430 15.19 -3.63 -8.11
CA ILE A 430 14.71 -4.50 -7.03
C ILE A 430 15.14 -3.90 -5.67
N PRO A 431 14.28 -3.99 -4.63
CA PRO A 431 14.56 -3.41 -3.33
C PRO A 431 15.72 -4.15 -2.67
N PRO A 432 16.66 -3.44 -2.03
CA PRO A 432 17.85 -4.08 -1.47
C PRO A 432 17.61 -4.87 -0.18
N PHE A 433 16.44 -4.78 0.46
CA PHE A 433 16.21 -5.39 1.78
C PHE A 433 15.11 -6.45 1.78
N ILE A 434 15.47 -7.65 2.24
CA ILE A 434 14.55 -8.63 2.85
C ILE A 434 14.33 -8.10 4.27
N ALA A 435 13.11 -7.65 4.62
CA ALA A 435 12.76 -6.84 5.81
C ALA A 435 13.66 -6.96 7.05
N PRO A 436 14.09 -5.83 7.68
CA PRO A 436 13.18 -5.14 8.60
C PRO A 436 13.43 -3.62 8.73
N ARG A 437 12.50 -2.80 8.22
CA ARG A 437 12.08 -1.47 8.72
C ARG A 437 11.01 -0.97 7.75
N PHE A 438 9.78 -1.47 7.85
CA PHE A 438 8.68 -1.01 7.00
C PHE A 438 7.85 0.03 7.77
N PRO A 439 7.72 1.27 7.27
CA PRO A 439 6.75 2.21 7.79
C PRO A 439 5.34 1.64 7.54
N ARG A 440 4.51 1.45 8.58
CA ARG A 440 3.15 0.87 8.48
C ARG A 440 2.25 1.65 7.52
N PHE A 441 2.50 2.94 7.34
CA PHE A 441 1.78 3.80 6.39
C PHE A 441 1.93 3.34 4.92
N GLU A 442 3.05 2.73 4.55
CA GLU A 442 3.35 2.28 3.17
C GLU A 442 2.49 1.07 2.75
N ALA A 443 2.40 0.06 3.62
CA ALA A 443 1.56 -1.12 3.39
C ALA A 443 0.05 -0.77 3.32
N THR A 444 -0.35 0.36 3.90
CA THR A 444 -1.75 0.82 3.90
C THR A 444 -2.19 1.18 2.49
N LEU A 445 -1.35 1.89 1.73
CA LEU A 445 -1.69 2.41 0.41
C LEU A 445 -1.93 1.29 -0.60
N GLN A 446 -1.09 0.26 -0.56
CA GLN A 446 -1.17 -0.90 -1.45
C GLN A 446 -2.46 -1.71 -1.21
N ILE A 447 -2.78 -2.01 0.04
CA ILE A 447 -3.95 -2.83 0.38
C ILE A 447 -5.26 -2.04 0.15
N LEU A 448 -5.28 -0.73 0.39
CA LEU A 448 -6.51 0.06 0.23
C LEU A 448 -6.94 0.18 -1.24
N VAL A 449 -6.00 0.37 -2.17
CA VAL A 449 -6.33 0.47 -3.61
C VAL A 449 -6.83 -0.87 -4.15
N ALA A 450 -6.27 -2.00 -3.70
CA ALA A 450 -6.72 -3.32 -4.11
C ALA A 450 -8.09 -3.71 -3.52
N THR A 451 -8.43 -3.21 -2.32
CA THR A 451 -9.62 -3.68 -1.57
C THR A 451 -10.78 -2.67 -1.50
N ARG A 452 -10.60 -1.42 -1.93
CA ARG A 452 -11.63 -0.38 -1.90
C ARG A 452 -11.61 0.49 -3.15
N SER A 453 -12.79 0.84 -3.65
CA SER A 453 -12.99 1.74 -4.78
C SER A 453 -12.85 3.23 -4.42
N GLU A 454 -12.92 3.59 -3.13
CA GLU A 454 -12.86 4.98 -2.68
C GLU A 454 -11.61 5.25 -1.82
N PRO A 455 -10.93 6.39 -2.02
CA PRO A 455 -9.79 6.80 -1.20
C PRO A 455 -10.20 7.04 0.25
N SER A 456 -9.32 6.68 1.18
CA SER A 456 -9.48 7.11 2.57
C SER A 456 -9.47 8.63 2.66
N ALA A 457 -10.44 9.22 3.36
CA ALA A 457 -10.47 10.66 3.67
C ALA A 457 -9.17 11.15 4.34
N PHE A 458 -8.41 10.23 4.95
CA PHE A 458 -7.11 10.48 5.54
C PHE A 458 -6.06 10.98 4.55
N TYR A 459 -6.09 10.53 3.29
CA TYR A 459 -5.08 10.93 2.31
C TYR A 459 -5.12 12.42 2.01
N GLY A 460 -6.31 13.02 2.07
CA GLY A 460 -6.44 14.47 1.94
C GLY A 460 -5.79 15.23 3.09
N ILE A 461 -5.83 14.68 4.31
CA ILE A 461 -5.17 15.25 5.48
C ILE A 461 -3.65 15.16 5.32
N VAL A 462 -3.13 14.00 4.89
CA VAL A 462 -1.70 13.82 4.59
C VAL A 462 -1.24 14.80 3.52
N ALA A 463 -1.98 14.91 2.42
CA ALA A 463 -1.69 15.86 1.34
C ALA A 463 -1.66 17.31 1.87
N GLY A 464 -2.58 17.69 2.74
CA GLY A 464 -2.55 19.00 3.38
C GLY A 464 -1.28 19.26 4.20
N HIS A 465 -0.83 18.27 4.98
CA HIS A 465 0.45 18.38 5.72
C HIS A 465 1.68 18.42 4.81
N LEU A 466 1.64 17.73 3.67
CA LEU A 466 2.71 17.77 2.66
C LEU A 466 2.77 19.13 1.94
N LEU A 467 1.61 19.71 1.60
CA LEU A 467 1.51 21.09 1.10
C LEU A 467 2.07 22.09 2.13
N ALA A 468 1.87 21.83 3.43
CA ALA A 468 2.42 22.64 4.51
C ALA A 468 3.87 22.31 4.90
N GLN A 469 4.55 21.37 4.22
CA GLN A 469 5.89 20.86 4.55
C GLN A 469 6.07 20.45 6.02
N ASN A 470 5.09 19.78 6.62
CA ASN A 470 5.19 19.32 7.99
C ASN A 470 6.40 18.36 8.17
N PRO A 471 7.41 18.72 8.99
CA PRO A 471 8.63 17.92 9.11
C PRO A 471 8.39 16.54 9.73
N GLU A 472 7.37 16.38 10.58
CA GLU A 472 7.03 15.08 11.17
C GLU A 472 6.41 14.14 10.12
N VAL A 473 5.63 14.68 9.19
CA VAL A 473 5.05 13.90 8.09
C VAL A 473 6.11 13.59 7.04
N LEU A 474 6.97 14.54 6.69
CA LEU A 474 8.08 14.33 5.74
C LEU A 474 9.04 13.22 6.19
N ARG A 475 9.21 12.99 7.51
CA ARG A 475 10.03 11.89 8.04
C ARG A 475 9.52 10.49 7.69
N LEU A 476 8.24 10.34 7.33
CA LEU A 476 7.67 9.09 6.84
C LEU A 476 8.19 8.71 5.45
N PHE A 477 8.72 9.68 4.70
CA PHE A 477 9.22 9.51 3.35
C PHE A 477 10.76 9.36 3.33
N ALA A 478 11.28 8.88 2.20
CA ALA A 478 12.71 8.72 1.95
C ALA A 478 13.41 10.08 1.94
N SER A 479 12.80 11.07 1.29
CA SER A 479 13.33 12.42 1.12
C SER A 479 12.21 13.44 0.89
N ASN A 480 12.54 14.72 1.02
CA ASN A 480 11.65 15.81 0.59
C ASN A 480 11.98 16.17 -0.88
N PRO A 481 11.08 15.90 -1.84
CA PRO A 481 11.31 16.25 -3.26
C PRO A 481 11.28 17.76 -3.53
N PHE A 482 10.86 18.57 -2.57
CA PHE A 482 10.76 20.02 -2.68
C PHE A 482 11.60 20.73 -1.59
N PRO A 483 12.94 20.67 -1.66
CA PRO A 483 13.81 21.31 -0.67
C PRO A 483 13.73 22.85 -0.72
N ASP A 484 13.41 23.42 -1.89
CA ASP A 484 13.47 24.86 -2.15
C ASP A 484 12.16 25.62 -1.84
N GLY A 485 11.09 24.90 -1.46
CA GLY A 485 9.79 25.49 -1.09
C GLY A 485 8.63 24.51 -1.23
N PRO A 486 7.48 24.71 -0.56
CA PRO A 486 6.36 23.79 -0.57
C PRO A 486 5.80 23.57 -1.98
N PRO A 487 5.27 22.36 -2.30
CA PRO A 487 4.45 22.20 -3.48
C PRO A 487 3.19 23.07 -3.37
N GLN A 488 2.73 23.58 -4.51
CA GLN A 488 1.48 24.34 -4.63
C GLN A 488 0.28 23.41 -4.76
N MET A 489 0.50 22.21 -5.31
CA MET A 489 -0.52 21.20 -5.51
C MET A 489 0.03 19.80 -5.27
N ILE A 490 -0.82 18.91 -4.78
CA ILE A 490 -0.54 17.51 -4.53
C ILE A 490 -1.72 16.69 -5.05
N ARG A 491 -1.44 15.57 -5.67
CA ARG A 491 -2.45 14.58 -6.08
C ARG A 491 -1.95 13.18 -5.74
N MET A 492 -2.82 12.20 -5.89
CA MET A 492 -2.48 10.81 -5.63
C MET A 492 -2.90 9.92 -6.80
N PRO A 493 -2.09 9.81 -7.86
CA PRO A 493 -2.33 8.91 -8.96
C PRO A 493 -2.28 7.45 -8.51
N GLY A 494 -3.21 6.65 -9.03
CA GLY A 494 -3.23 5.20 -8.95
C GLY A 494 -2.51 4.57 -10.13
N TYR A 495 -1.77 3.50 -9.87
CA TYR A 495 -1.02 2.73 -10.85
C TYR A 495 -1.23 1.25 -10.65
N GLN A 496 -1.27 0.55 -11.77
CA GLN A 496 -1.23 -0.89 -11.86
C GLN A 496 0.19 -1.33 -12.22
N TYR A 497 0.72 -2.33 -11.53
CA TYR A 497 2.02 -2.93 -11.77
C TYR A 497 1.87 -4.41 -12.10
N LYS A 498 2.65 -4.85 -13.10
CA LYS A 498 2.82 -6.25 -13.49
C LYS A 498 4.29 -6.56 -13.74
N PHE A 499 4.69 -7.80 -13.46
CA PHE A 499 6.04 -8.26 -13.80
C PHE A 499 6.26 -8.29 -15.31
N THR A 500 7.45 -7.86 -15.74
CA THR A 500 7.89 -8.08 -17.12
C THR A 500 8.47 -9.50 -17.28
N ASN A 501 8.36 -10.08 -18.47
CA ASN A 501 9.05 -11.33 -18.76
C ASN A 501 10.58 -11.09 -18.92
N LEU A 502 11.36 -12.17 -18.95
CA LEU A 502 12.82 -12.07 -19.06
C LEU A 502 13.31 -11.34 -20.33
N GLU A 503 12.61 -11.51 -21.44
CA GLU A 503 12.92 -10.85 -22.71
C GLU A 503 12.73 -9.33 -22.63
N THR A 504 11.55 -8.88 -22.20
CA THR A 504 11.23 -7.46 -22.01
C THR A 504 12.18 -6.82 -20.99
N ARG A 505 12.55 -7.53 -19.92
CA ARG A 505 13.55 -7.04 -18.97
C ARG A 505 14.93 -6.87 -19.60
N GLN A 506 15.37 -7.82 -20.43
CA GLN A 506 16.67 -7.70 -21.11
C GLN A 506 16.70 -6.52 -22.09
N GLN A 507 15.57 -6.22 -22.73
CA GLN A 507 15.45 -5.11 -23.68
C GLN A 507 15.30 -3.75 -23.00
N SER A 508 14.42 -3.65 -22.00
CA SER A 508 14.05 -2.38 -21.36
C SER A 508 14.85 -2.05 -20.10
N GLY A 509 15.47 -3.05 -19.47
CA GLY A 509 16.07 -2.94 -18.13
C GLY A 509 15.05 -2.91 -17.00
N HIS A 510 13.75 -2.85 -17.29
CA HIS A 510 12.69 -2.72 -16.30
C HIS A 510 12.15 -4.09 -15.84
N TYR A 511 11.97 -4.24 -14.53
CA TYR A 511 11.35 -5.41 -13.91
C TYR A 511 9.82 -5.34 -13.95
N TRP A 512 9.28 -4.13 -14.08
CA TRP A 512 7.86 -3.86 -13.93
C TRP A 512 7.31 -3.08 -15.12
N GLN A 513 6.13 -3.48 -15.56
CA GLN A 513 5.27 -2.68 -16.40
C GLN A 513 4.30 -1.91 -15.51
N ARG A 514 4.30 -0.58 -15.63
CA ARG A 514 3.43 0.33 -14.87
C ARG A 514 2.39 0.93 -15.81
N THR A 515 1.13 0.85 -15.41
CA THR A 515 0.00 1.42 -16.13
C THR A 515 -0.73 2.40 -15.23
N TYR A 516 -1.06 3.59 -15.74
CA TYR A 516 -1.83 4.58 -15.00
C TYR A 516 -3.32 4.19 -14.93
N LEU A 517 -3.90 4.21 -13.73
CA LEU A 517 -5.31 3.86 -13.49
C LEU A 517 -6.23 5.06 -13.31
N GLY A 518 -5.67 6.28 -13.24
CA GLY A 518 -6.43 7.48 -12.90
C GLY A 518 -6.04 8.05 -11.53
N GLU A 519 -6.72 9.12 -11.13
CA GLU A 519 -6.52 9.74 -9.81
C GLU A 519 -7.19 8.89 -8.74
N TYR A 520 -6.40 8.35 -7.82
CA TYR A 520 -6.94 7.67 -6.64
C TYR A 520 -7.47 8.69 -5.62
N MET A 521 -6.81 9.84 -5.48
CA MET A 521 -7.30 11.00 -4.72
C MET A 521 -7.32 12.23 -5.63
N PRO A 522 -8.39 13.06 -5.58
CA PRO A 522 -8.44 14.31 -6.34
C PRO A 522 -7.27 15.23 -5.98
N MET A 523 -6.89 16.09 -6.93
CA MET A 523 -5.87 17.10 -6.72
C MET A 523 -6.28 18.05 -5.58
N MET A 524 -5.34 18.29 -4.67
CA MET A 524 -5.41 19.29 -3.63
C MET A 524 -4.42 20.40 -3.91
N PHE A 525 -4.77 21.64 -3.58
CA PHE A 525 -3.92 22.80 -3.82
C PHE A 525 -4.10 23.85 -2.71
N VAL A 526 -3.11 24.73 -2.58
CA VAL A 526 -3.15 25.86 -1.62
C VAL A 526 -3.73 27.07 -2.31
N SER A 527 -5.03 27.35 -2.13
CA SER A 527 -5.74 28.47 -2.76
C SER A 527 -5.03 29.82 -2.59
N PRO A 528 -5.36 30.85 -3.39
CA PRO A 528 -4.77 32.19 -3.26
C PRO A 528 -4.90 32.83 -1.86
N LYS A 529 -5.86 32.36 -1.04
CA LYS A 529 -6.05 32.81 0.36
C LYS A 529 -5.20 32.04 1.37
N GLY A 530 -4.41 31.06 0.93
CA GLY A 530 -3.62 30.17 1.78
C GLY A 530 -4.41 28.98 2.33
N GLU A 531 -5.66 28.78 1.90
CA GLU A 531 -6.50 27.64 2.32
C GLU A 531 -6.25 26.42 1.45
N ILE A 532 -6.18 25.23 2.04
CA ILE A 532 -6.01 23.97 1.31
C ILE A 532 -7.38 23.48 0.83
N THR A 533 -7.54 23.33 -0.49
CA THR A 533 -8.81 22.97 -1.14
C THR A 533 -8.61 21.80 -2.10
N GLN A 534 -9.68 21.08 -2.44
CA GLN A 534 -9.69 19.98 -3.42
C GLN A 534 -10.41 20.41 -4.70
N THR A 535 -10.04 19.83 -5.83
CA THR A 535 -10.76 19.97 -7.11
C THR A 535 -11.65 18.76 -7.35
N PHE A 536 -12.87 18.96 -7.83
CA PHE A 536 -13.83 17.88 -8.08
C PHE A 536 -14.17 17.70 -9.56
N SER A 537 -13.82 18.65 -10.43
CA SER A 537 -14.03 18.57 -11.88
C SER A 537 -12.73 18.78 -12.67
N GLU A 538 -12.71 18.32 -13.93
CA GLU A 538 -11.59 18.57 -14.84
C GLU A 538 -11.39 20.06 -15.11
N LEU A 539 -12.48 20.82 -15.31
CA LEU A 539 -12.44 22.27 -15.50
C LEU A 539 -11.83 23.01 -14.30
N GLU A 540 -12.16 22.61 -13.08
CA GLU A 540 -11.53 23.16 -11.87
C GLU A 540 -10.03 22.87 -11.85
N GLN A 541 -9.62 21.65 -12.18
CA GLN A 541 -8.20 21.30 -12.24
C GLN A 541 -7.44 22.13 -13.27
N VAL A 542 -8.01 22.30 -14.48
CA VAL A 542 -7.44 23.17 -15.52
C VAL A 542 -7.34 24.60 -14.99
N THR A 543 -8.40 25.10 -14.35
CA THR A 543 -8.44 26.47 -13.82
C THR A 543 -7.39 26.72 -12.75
N VAL A 544 -7.24 25.77 -11.82
CA VAL A 544 -6.21 25.80 -10.78
C VAL A 544 -4.83 25.81 -11.43
N LYS A 545 -4.51 24.84 -12.30
CA LYS A 545 -3.22 24.78 -13.00
C LYS A 545 -2.91 26.09 -13.74
N ALA A 546 -3.90 26.65 -14.44
CA ALA A 546 -3.76 27.90 -15.18
C ALA A 546 -3.45 29.09 -14.26
N ASN A 547 -4.11 29.17 -13.10
CA ASN A 547 -3.85 30.18 -12.07
C ASN A 547 -2.44 30.07 -11.48
N TYR A 548 -1.90 28.86 -11.33
CA TYR A 548 -0.51 28.62 -10.91
C TYR A 548 0.52 28.72 -12.04
N GLY A 549 0.12 29.27 -13.19
CA GLY A 549 1.06 29.61 -14.26
C GLY A 549 1.27 28.53 -15.32
N ASN A 550 0.50 27.44 -15.33
CA ASN A 550 0.67 26.40 -16.36
C ASN A 550 0.24 26.93 -17.74
N PRO A 551 1.17 27.06 -18.72
CA PRO A 551 0.86 27.68 -20.01
C PRO A 551 -0.12 26.83 -20.84
N ALA A 552 -0.03 25.50 -20.76
CA ALA A 552 -0.95 24.61 -21.47
C ALA A 552 -2.38 24.72 -20.91
N ALA A 553 -2.53 24.76 -19.59
CA ALA A 553 -3.83 24.95 -18.96
C ALA A 553 -4.41 26.35 -19.23
N GLN A 554 -3.57 27.39 -19.27
CA GLN A 554 -3.98 28.74 -19.67
C GLN A 554 -4.46 28.79 -21.12
N SER A 555 -3.74 28.16 -22.05
CA SER A 555 -4.19 28.08 -23.46
C SER A 555 -5.51 27.32 -23.57
N TYR A 556 -5.67 26.20 -22.87
CA TYR A 556 -6.91 25.43 -22.88
C TYR A 556 -8.10 26.21 -22.30
N LEU A 557 -7.93 26.91 -21.17
CA LEU A 557 -8.97 27.82 -20.67
C LEU A 557 -9.33 28.92 -21.68
N GLY A 558 -8.32 29.47 -22.36
CA GLY A 558 -8.53 30.45 -23.42
C GLY A 558 -9.44 29.88 -24.52
N PHE A 559 -9.16 28.64 -24.93
CA PHE A 559 -9.97 27.92 -25.92
C PHE A 559 -11.40 27.68 -25.45
N LEU A 560 -11.61 27.22 -24.20
CA LEU A 560 -12.95 26.99 -23.64
C LEU A 560 -13.80 28.27 -23.63
N HIS A 561 -13.20 29.43 -23.36
CA HIS A 561 -13.89 30.71 -23.44
C HIS A 561 -14.20 31.17 -24.88
N VAL A 562 -13.54 30.62 -25.90
CA VAL A 562 -13.89 30.85 -27.32
C VAL A 562 -14.98 29.88 -27.78
N SER A 563 -14.80 28.58 -27.50
CA SER A 563 -15.70 27.52 -27.97
C SER A 563 -17.03 27.49 -27.22
N GLY A 564 -17.04 27.88 -25.94
CA GLY A 564 -18.20 27.77 -25.06
C GLY A 564 -18.49 26.32 -24.61
N GLU A 565 -17.45 25.47 -24.62
CA GLU A 565 -17.54 24.05 -24.25
C GLU A 565 -17.40 23.83 -22.74
N GLU A 566 -17.68 22.61 -22.27
CA GLU A 566 -17.55 22.19 -20.86
C GLU A 566 -18.32 23.05 -19.85
N GLY A 567 -19.37 23.76 -20.29
CA GLY A 567 -20.17 24.64 -19.44
C GLY A 567 -19.53 26.01 -19.17
N VAL A 568 -18.46 26.36 -19.88
CA VAL A 568 -17.84 27.69 -19.84
C VAL A 568 -18.59 28.62 -20.80
N GLU A 569 -19.00 29.80 -20.33
CA GLU A 569 -19.62 30.79 -21.20
C GLU A 569 -18.60 31.42 -22.17
N LYS A 570 -19.05 31.64 -23.41
CA LYS A 570 -18.25 32.34 -24.42
C LYS A 570 -17.93 33.75 -23.96
N ASN A 571 -16.64 34.05 -23.84
CA ASN A 571 -16.15 35.35 -23.41
C ASN A 571 -14.77 35.63 -24.03
N ALA A 572 -14.77 36.38 -25.14
CA ALA A 572 -13.54 36.73 -25.85
C ALA A 572 -12.54 37.52 -25.00
N ALA A 573 -13.00 38.36 -24.05
CA ALA A 573 -12.11 39.12 -23.19
C ALA A 573 -11.35 38.22 -22.20
N GLU A 574 -12.03 37.23 -21.60
CA GLU A 574 -11.36 36.23 -20.77
C GLU A 574 -10.46 35.30 -21.60
N ALA A 575 -10.88 34.92 -22.82
CA ALA A 575 -10.02 34.17 -23.73
C ALA A 575 -8.70 34.90 -24.03
N VAL A 576 -8.77 36.19 -24.40
CA VAL A 576 -7.59 37.04 -24.64
C VAL A 576 -6.68 37.12 -23.42
N LYS A 577 -7.25 37.26 -22.22
CA LYS A 577 -6.48 37.31 -20.97
C LYS A 577 -5.72 36.01 -20.71
N TRP A 578 -6.35 34.86 -20.93
CA TRP A 578 -5.70 33.56 -20.73
C TRP A 578 -4.67 33.25 -21.81
N PHE A 579 -5.00 33.46 -23.09
CA PHE A 579 -4.05 33.29 -24.18
C PHE A 579 -2.85 34.22 -24.04
N ARG A 580 -3.04 35.48 -23.59
CA ARG A 580 -1.94 36.40 -23.34
C ARG A 580 -0.97 35.87 -22.28
N ARG A 581 -1.48 35.35 -21.16
CA ARG A 581 -0.62 34.74 -20.11
C ARG A 581 0.19 33.55 -20.65
N ALA A 582 -0.42 32.67 -21.44
CA ALA A 582 0.29 31.54 -22.05
C ALA A 582 1.28 31.99 -23.15
N ALA A 583 0.90 33.01 -23.92
CA ALA A 583 1.68 33.57 -25.01
C ALA A 583 2.96 34.27 -24.51
N GLU A 584 2.87 35.00 -23.38
CA GLU A 584 4.00 35.62 -22.69
C GLU A 584 4.99 34.58 -22.14
N GLN A 585 4.52 33.37 -21.83
CA GLN A 585 5.36 32.22 -21.46
C GLN A 585 5.95 31.50 -22.69
N GLY A 586 5.66 31.98 -23.91
CA GLY A 586 6.24 31.46 -25.15
C GLY A 586 5.43 30.37 -25.84
N MET A 587 4.21 30.04 -25.39
CA MET A 587 3.41 28.97 -26.02
C MET A 587 2.91 29.41 -27.41
N ALA A 588 3.46 28.81 -28.48
CA ALA A 588 3.17 29.20 -29.87
C ALA A 588 1.68 29.10 -30.24
N GLU A 589 0.99 28.06 -29.78
CA GLU A 589 -0.45 27.89 -29.99
C GLU A 589 -1.26 29.03 -29.36
N ALA A 590 -0.93 29.43 -28.13
CA ALA A 590 -1.60 30.56 -27.47
C ALA A 590 -1.30 31.90 -28.15
N GLN A 591 -0.07 32.10 -28.63
CA GLN A 591 0.30 33.28 -29.42
C GLN A 591 -0.52 33.37 -30.71
N PHE A 592 -0.70 32.24 -31.41
CA PHE A 592 -1.52 32.18 -32.62
C PHE A 592 -3.00 32.44 -32.32
N ASN A 593 -3.57 31.79 -31.31
CA ASN A 593 -4.97 31.99 -30.95
C ASN A 593 -5.26 33.43 -30.49
N LEU A 594 -4.33 34.03 -29.74
CA LEU A 594 -4.40 35.45 -29.38
C LEU A 594 -4.38 36.36 -30.63
N ALA A 595 -3.53 36.03 -31.61
CA ALA A 595 -3.46 36.77 -32.86
C ALA A 595 -4.76 36.72 -33.66
N LEU A 596 -5.41 35.56 -33.74
CA LEU A 596 -6.69 35.40 -34.43
C LEU A 596 -7.78 36.26 -33.80
N ILE A 597 -7.94 36.21 -32.47
CA ILE A 597 -8.97 37.00 -31.77
C ILE A 597 -8.75 38.51 -31.97
N LEU A 598 -7.50 38.98 -31.91
CA LEU A 598 -7.17 40.40 -32.11
C LEU A 598 -7.35 40.85 -33.56
N ALA A 599 -7.14 39.96 -34.54
CA ALA A 599 -7.34 40.25 -35.96
C ALA A 599 -8.84 40.34 -36.33
N ASP A 600 -9.63 39.41 -35.81
CA ASP A 600 -11.05 39.29 -36.16
C ASP A 600 -11.91 40.29 -35.36
N GLY A 601 -11.45 40.71 -34.17
CA GLY A 601 -12.16 41.69 -33.33
C GLY A 601 -13.46 41.14 -32.73
N ASP A 602 -13.59 39.82 -32.63
CA ASP A 602 -14.78 39.17 -32.09
C ASP A 602 -14.79 39.31 -30.56
N GLY A 603 -15.69 40.15 -30.04
CA GLY A 603 -15.86 40.42 -28.61
C GLY A 603 -14.76 41.25 -27.93
N VAL A 604 -13.70 41.66 -28.65
CA VAL A 604 -12.66 42.59 -28.20
C VAL A 604 -12.29 43.59 -29.32
N PRO A 605 -11.76 44.79 -29.01
CA PRO A 605 -11.35 45.73 -30.05
C PRO A 605 -10.31 45.12 -30.99
N LYS A 606 -10.59 45.21 -32.30
CA LYS A 606 -9.64 44.78 -33.34
C LYS A 606 -8.33 45.56 -33.22
N ASP A 607 -7.22 44.82 -33.17
CA ASP A 607 -5.86 45.37 -33.17
C ASP A 607 -4.98 44.53 -34.10
N ALA A 608 -5.00 44.88 -35.39
CA ALA A 608 -4.26 44.17 -36.42
C ALA A 608 -2.74 44.20 -36.18
N ALA A 609 -2.21 45.29 -35.59
CA ALA A 609 -0.78 45.40 -35.32
C ALA A 609 -0.33 44.44 -34.22
N GLN A 610 -1.09 44.33 -33.12
CA GLN A 610 -0.83 43.31 -32.10
C GLN A 610 -1.08 41.90 -32.62
N ALA A 611 -2.10 41.69 -33.46
CA ALA A 611 -2.36 40.40 -34.07
C ALA A 611 -1.16 39.93 -34.91
N ALA A 612 -0.63 40.78 -35.80
CA ALA A 612 0.53 40.44 -36.60
C ALA A 612 1.79 40.21 -35.74
N HIS A 613 1.95 40.95 -34.64
CA HIS A 613 3.05 40.73 -33.70
C HIS A 613 3.00 39.33 -33.06
N TRP A 614 1.87 38.94 -32.47
CA TRP A 614 1.71 37.63 -31.84
C TRP A 614 1.77 36.48 -32.87
N CYS A 615 1.18 36.69 -34.05
CA CYS A 615 1.24 35.72 -35.15
C CYS A 615 2.69 35.49 -35.59
N ARG A 616 3.50 36.56 -35.70
CA ARG A 616 4.92 36.47 -36.01
C ARG A 616 5.70 35.69 -34.94
N LEU A 617 5.45 35.96 -33.66
CA LEU A 617 6.11 35.21 -32.58
C LEU A 617 5.83 33.71 -32.64
N ALA A 618 4.61 33.30 -33.00
CA ALA A 618 4.25 31.90 -33.20
C ALA A 618 4.89 31.31 -34.48
N ALA A 619 4.89 32.07 -35.59
CA ALA A 619 5.45 31.65 -36.87
C ALA A 619 6.98 31.42 -36.79
N GLU A 620 7.68 32.28 -36.05
CA GLU A 620 9.11 32.18 -35.76
C GLU A 620 9.47 30.99 -34.86
N GLN A 621 8.50 30.40 -34.15
CA GLN A 621 8.65 29.13 -33.43
C GLN A 621 8.41 27.91 -34.32
N GLY A 622 8.17 28.12 -35.62
CA GLY A 622 7.90 27.04 -36.55
C GLY A 622 6.45 26.55 -36.56
N PHE A 623 5.50 27.30 -36.00
CA PHE A 623 4.09 26.89 -35.95
C PHE A 623 3.40 27.12 -37.30
N PRO A 624 3.08 26.07 -38.10
CA PRO A 624 2.68 26.24 -39.51
C PRO A 624 1.39 27.05 -39.72
N PRO A 625 0.34 26.91 -38.89
CA PRO A 625 -0.86 27.75 -39.02
C PRO A 625 -0.57 29.25 -38.84
N ALA A 626 0.37 29.61 -37.95
CA ALA A 626 0.79 30.99 -37.79
C ALA A 626 1.62 31.50 -38.96
N GLN A 627 2.45 30.65 -39.55
CA GLN A 627 3.23 31.00 -40.75
C GLN A 627 2.29 31.32 -41.93
N ASP A 628 1.28 30.48 -42.17
CA ASP A 628 0.28 30.74 -43.20
C ASP A 628 -0.51 32.03 -42.93
N ARG A 629 -1.04 32.20 -41.72
CA ARG A 629 -1.80 33.42 -41.38
C ARG A 629 -0.96 34.68 -41.48
N LEU A 630 0.32 34.63 -41.09
CA LEU A 630 1.23 35.75 -41.25
C LEU A 630 1.47 36.07 -42.74
N GLY A 631 1.56 35.05 -43.59
CA GLY A 631 1.62 35.22 -45.04
C GLY A 631 0.37 35.93 -45.59
N VAL A 632 -0.82 35.54 -45.12
CA VAL A 632 -2.08 36.20 -45.47
C VAL A 632 -2.10 37.66 -45.01
N MET A 633 -1.64 37.95 -43.79
CA MET A 633 -1.56 39.32 -43.25
C MET A 633 -0.66 40.22 -44.12
N TYR A 634 0.46 39.71 -44.63
CA TYR A 634 1.32 40.45 -45.57
C TYR A 634 0.70 40.67 -46.96
N ILE A 635 -0.15 39.78 -47.46
CA ILE A 635 -0.89 40.02 -48.72
C ILE A 635 -1.96 41.09 -48.52
N GLN A 636 -2.68 41.03 -47.40
CA GLN A 636 -3.81 41.90 -47.12
C GLN A 636 -3.38 43.27 -46.56
N GLY A 637 -2.13 43.41 -46.10
CA GLY A 637 -1.67 44.60 -45.39
C GLY A 637 -2.33 44.75 -44.01
N GLU A 638 -2.70 43.63 -43.38
CA GLU A 638 -3.40 43.61 -42.10
C GLU A 638 -2.38 43.67 -40.95
N GLY A 639 -2.22 44.85 -40.34
CA GLY A 639 -1.30 45.04 -39.20
C GLY A 639 0.19 45.09 -39.56
N VAL A 640 0.52 44.79 -40.82
CA VAL A 640 1.84 44.89 -41.44
C VAL A 640 1.73 45.58 -42.80
N ALA A 641 2.81 46.19 -43.27
CA ALA A 641 2.85 46.73 -44.63
C ALA A 641 2.76 45.58 -45.64
N ARG A 642 2.01 45.79 -46.73
CA ARG A 642 1.85 44.77 -47.76
C ARG A 642 3.20 44.41 -48.39
N ASP A 643 3.55 43.13 -48.36
CA ASP A 643 4.80 42.61 -48.91
C ASP A 643 4.59 41.19 -49.46
N GLU A 644 4.47 41.09 -50.79
CA GLU A 644 4.21 39.82 -51.48
C GLU A 644 5.39 38.84 -51.41
N ALA A 645 6.62 39.34 -51.30
CA ALA A 645 7.79 38.48 -51.16
C ALA A 645 7.88 37.88 -49.75
N GLU A 646 7.46 38.63 -48.73
CA GLU A 646 7.40 38.15 -47.34
C GLU A 646 6.29 37.12 -47.18
N ALA A 647 5.12 37.40 -47.75
CA ALA A 647 4.01 36.45 -47.79
C ALA A 647 4.41 35.13 -48.46
N LEU A 648 5.00 35.21 -49.65
CA LEU A 648 5.43 34.03 -50.40
C LEU A 648 6.48 33.20 -49.62
N ALA A 649 7.36 33.87 -48.88
CA ALA A 649 8.36 33.19 -48.04
C ALA A 649 7.72 32.43 -46.88
N TRP A 650 6.79 33.05 -46.14
CA TRP A 650 6.08 32.39 -45.04
C TRP A 650 5.20 31.23 -45.51
N PHE A 651 4.51 31.36 -46.66
CA PHE A 651 3.73 30.27 -47.24
C PHE A 651 4.62 29.09 -47.68
N GLU A 652 5.80 29.37 -48.24
CA GLU A 652 6.75 28.33 -48.65
C GLU A 652 7.29 27.55 -47.43
N VAL A 653 7.61 28.23 -46.33
CA VAL A 653 8.05 27.57 -45.09
C VAL A 653 6.92 26.73 -44.48
N ALA A 654 5.69 27.26 -44.43
CA ALA A 654 4.52 26.54 -43.94
C ALA A 654 4.16 25.31 -44.80
N ALA A 655 4.26 25.44 -46.13
CA ALA A 655 4.02 24.35 -47.07
C ALA A 655 5.07 23.24 -46.91
N ARG A 656 6.35 23.59 -46.70
CA ARG A 656 7.41 22.61 -46.40
C ARG A 656 7.20 21.90 -45.07
N ALA A 657 6.58 22.57 -44.10
CA ALA A 657 6.15 21.97 -42.84
C ALA A 657 4.88 21.10 -42.96
N GLY A 658 4.30 20.98 -44.17
CA GLY A 658 3.21 20.05 -44.47
C GLY A 658 1.81 20.66 -44.45
N LEU A 659 1.65 21.99 -44.35
CA LEU A 659 0.35 22.65 -44.37
C LEU A 659 -0.15 22.81 -45.82
N ALA A 660 -1.24 22.11 -46.17
CA ALA A 660 -1.77 22.06 -47.54
C ALA A 660 -2.37 23.41 -47.98
N GLU A 661 -3.04 24.10 -47.08
CA GLU A 661 -3.62 25.43 -47.30
C GLU A 661 -2.53 26.44 -47.70
N ALA A 662 -1.38 26.38 -47.04
CA ALA A 662 -0.23 27.22 -47.35
C ALA A 662 0.36 26.94 -48.73
N ALA A 663 0.39 25.68 -49.17
CA ALA A 663 0.81 25.35 -50.53
C ALA A 663 -0.13 25.98 -51.58
N GLY A 664 -1.44 25.98 -51.32
CA GLY A 664 -2.43 26.66 -52.16
C GLY A 664 -2.23 28.18 -52.20
N HIS A 665 -2.06 28.82 -51.05
CA HIS A 665 -1.78 30.26 -50.98
C HIS A 665 -0.47 30.64 -51.67
N ARG A 666 0.59 29.84 -51.46
CA ARG A 666 1.87 30.00 -52.14
C ARG A 666 1.69 29.96 -53.65
N ASP A 667 1.05 28.92 -54.18
CA ASP A 667 0.91 28.72 -55.62
C ASP A 667 0.07 29.84 -56.25
N TYR A 668 -0.98 30.27 -55.55
CA TYR A 668 -1.82 31.40 -55.95
C TYR A 668 -1.04 32.73 -56.06
N VAL A 669 -0.19 33.04 -55.09
CA VAL A 669 0.64 34.26 -55.09
C VAL A 669 1.77 34.13 -56.11
N LYS A 670 2.45 32.98 -56.17
CA LYS A 670 3.57 32.72 -57.09
C LYS A 670 3.16 32.82 -58.55
N ALA A 671 1.95 32.38 -58.91
CA ALA A 671 1.41 32.49 -60.27
C ALA A 671 1.21 33.94 -60.76
N ARG A 672 1.17 34.92 -59.85
CA ARG A 672 0.95 36.35 -60.15
C ARG A 672 2.15 37.23 -59.80
N ALA A 673 3.17 36.67 -59.17
CA ALA A 673 4.35 37.39 -58.71
C ALA A 673 5.35 37.62 -59.86
N THR A 674 6.10 38.72 -59.79
CA THR A 674 7.21 38.97 -60.72
C THR A 674 8.43 38.11 -60.37
N ALA A 675 9.33 37.89 -61.33
CA ALA A 675 10.59 37.16 -61.08
C ALA A 675 11.41 37.79 -59.94
N GLY A 676 11.39 39.12 -59.80
CA GLY A 676 12.06 39.83 -58.70
C GLY A 676 11.44 39.53 -57.34
N THR A 677 10.11 39.46 -57.25
CA THR A 677 9.38 39.08 -56.03
C THR A 677 9.68 37.64 -55.60
N ILE A 678 9.74 36.71 -56.56
CA ILE A 678 10.04 35.30 -56.31
C ILE A 678 11.48 35.15 -55.79
N MET A 679 12.46 35.81 -56.41
CA MET A 679 13.85 35.80 -55.96
C MET A 679 14.01 36.37 -54.54
N ALA A 680 13.31 37.47 -54.22
CA ALA A 680 13.34 38.06 -52.88
C ALA A 680 12.72 37.11 -51.83
N ALA A 681 11.64 36.42 -52.17
CA ALA A 681 11.01 35.43 -51.29
C ALA A 681 11.95 34.26 -50.99
N GLU A 682 12.64 33.71 -52.00
CA GLU A 682 13.59 32.60 -51.81
C GLU A 682 14.74 32.94 -50.85
N GLN A 683 15.21 34.19 -50.88
CA GLN A 683 16.22 34.68 -49.93
C GLN A 683 15.68 34.74 -48.50
N ARG A 684 14.44 35.21 -48.34
CA ARG A 684 13.75 35.32 -47.04
C ARG A 684 13.40 33.97 -46.44
N VAL A 685 13.03 32.98 -47.25
CA VAL A 685 12.80 31.59 -46.80
C VAL A 685 14.01 31.06 -46.05
N ARG A 686 15.22 31.22 -46.61
CA ARG A 686 16.45 30.75 -45.96
C ARG A 686 16.68 31.44 -44.61
N ALA A 687 16.49 32.75 -44.56
CA ALA A 687 16.63 33.52 -43.32
C ALA A 687 15.61 33.11 -42.24
N ILE A 688 14.37 32.84 -42.64
CA ILE A 688 13.30 32.36 -41.74
C ILE A 688 13.63 30.96 -41.21
N GLU A 689 14.07 30.04 -42.07
CA GLU A 689 14.46 28.68 -41.67
C GLU A 689 15.64 28.69 -40.69
N GLU A 690 16.63 29.56 -40.91
CA GLU A 690 17.75 29.77 -39.98
C GLU A 690 17.29 30.33 -38.64
N LEU A 691 16.35 31.29 -38.64
CA LEU A 691 15.78 31.87 -37.43
C LEU A 691 15.02 30.82 -36.61
N ILE A 692 14.16 30.03 -37.25
CA ILE A 692 13.41 28.95 -36.59
C ILE A 692 14.38 27.92 -36.01
N ALA A 693 15.41 27.51 -36.77
CA ALA A 693 16.42 26.57 -36.31
C ALA A 693 17.23 27.12 -35.11
N ALA A 694 17.59 28.40 -35.12
CA ALA A 694 18.29 29.06 -34.03
C ALA A 694 17.44 29.14 -32.75
N ARG A 695 16.14 29.46 -32.89
CA ARG A 695 15.21 29.54 -31.77
C ARG A 695 14.94 28.17 -31.15
N ASN A 696 14.82 27.13 -31.98
CA ASN A 696 14.65 25.75 -31.51
C ASN A 696 15.88 25.24 -30.75
N LYS A 697 17.11 25.58 -31.20
CA LYS A 697 18.34 25.27 -30.46
C LYS A 697 18.49 26.05 -29.15
N GLY A 698 18.07 27.32 -29.12
CA GLY A 698 18.08 28.15 -27.91
C GLY A 698 17.10 27.69 -26.82
N GLY A 699 15.99 27.05 -27.21
CA GLY A 699 15.01 26.44 -26.30
C GLY A 699 15.52 25.19 -25.57
N GLU A 700 16.43 24.42 -26.18
CA GLU A 700 17.03 23.23 -25.55
C GLU A 700 18.04 23.59 -24.45
N GLY A 701 18.71 24.75 -24.54
CA GLY A 701 19.75 25.20 -23.61
C GLY A 701 19.28 25.59 -22.20
N LYS A 702 17.96 25.71 -21.94
CA LYS A 702 17.38 25.93 -20.61
C LYS A 702 16.91 24.65 -19.91
N LYS A 703 17.14 23.48 -20.49
CA LYS A 703 17.07 22.21 -19.74
C LYS A 703 18.40 21.99 -19.04
N GLN A 704 18.48 22.37 -17.75
CA GLN A 704 19.48 21.80 -16.86
C GLN A 704 19.48 20.27 -17.03
N PRO A 705 20.64 19.58 -16.92
CA PRO A 705 20.69 18.14 -17.04
C PRO A 705 20.00 17.54 -15.80
N VAL A 706 18.69 17.38 -15.89
CA VAL A 706 17.97 16.44 -15.04
C VAL A 706 18.45 15.08 -15.50
N ARG A 707 19.22 14.40 -14.65
CA ARG A 707 19.56 12.98 -14.81
C ARG A 707 18.30 12.26 -15.28
N ALA A 708 18.40 11.66 -16.46
CA ALA A 708 17.35 10.88 -17.09
C ALA A 708 16.77 9.90 -16.07
N GLY A 709 15.57 10.24 -15.58
CA GLY A 709 14.72 9.42 -14.75
C GLY A 709 13.36 9.38 -15.43
N VAL A 710 13.25 8.44 -16.38
CA VAL A 710 12.04 7.85 -16.94
C VAL A 710 10.86 8.82 -17.20
N SER A 711 10.72 9.21 -18.48
CA SER A 711 9.49 9.77 -19.05
C SER A 711 9.14 9.02 -20.33
N SER A 712 7.83 8.96 -20.61
CA SER A 712 7.11 8.47 -21.79
C SER A 712 6.93 6.97 -21.97
N MET A 713 5.90 6.40 -21.33
CA MET A 713 4.62 6.03 -21.96
C MET A 713 3.57 5.75 -20.89
#